data_AF-A0A9P3J499-F1
#
_entry.id   AF-A0A9P3J499-F1
#
_cell.length_a   1.000
_cell.length_b   1.000
_cell.length_c   1.000
_cell.angle_alpha   90.00
_cell.angle_beta   90.00
_cell.angle_gamma   90.00
#
_symmetry.space_group_name_H-M   'P 1'
#
loop_
_entity.id
_entity.type
_entity.pdbx_description
1 polymer ?
#
loop_
_entity_poly.entity_id
_entity_poly.type
_entity_poly.pdbx_seq_one_letter_code
_entity_poly.pdbx_strand_id
1 'polypeptide(L)'
;MALKGKWFTDAFSFLSSLPPASHLWCRHRTLTQPLLEPFYHYLSGPPETRATLHALWQRMAKEMRACTRCVARYHAAKRVYEEEYVEEVVGPVLKTLRRLDEERVGGELKALLGRAGGGSGTAGSAAGASGGGSGAGGAGGAGNGDRGGQALDAERDGPGVICLMFELLMYPYLLEDAEVFALAGPALVLVERHFDLSLTPGQRYPGLYYLMLHPSKDTRAIVYTLAKPLGLFKTAADLRPIDPLLQQCMHALEYDLFDTGIGAGTDTFGGTGTGPGAGAGLGRASAAVNANPSAHGGGGEREGRERPRVVHTKEDMWQGLLTILSLMAPPALDEGVVERYPAFVSIVLNHVGEDTSVFRPALACLRMMLQVTGYKLWLHSAFPPGVVRNTLISQCFNSTHEPTHKLLLDLLPPFLQSVESLETEEFERQRRSILFFLLIQLPNSRNFSTTTIKIARRIAFHLILHSYLLSPPLPPTDCADIWGPPLVGAVKDASLPDPLRLPAVHLAQAILTADAAALTSLALSRAFAGASARGLVSGSDLGPACVPSVFSRALVCPGDAEGGGEGGEGGGGGGGDCRGGDGVVAGGVDASSTGQSCTSSSSSSSSSSISEGLPQDQLDRLAELAAAESDRWQCAPALWVELLERTPPQWLPKPLLRAAVWVAGHFCLSASAAAAAAAVTSAGSKPLVTSSLAVTSSAVVTAALHWRLAPGAGGGGRGAKAGCVNAVVAAAHEEELSVILQRSVSSCLVQIRGANRLKLLTWHASLAEPLIFLLVDSQLGHGS
;
A
#
# COMPACT_ATOMS: atom_id res chain seq x y z
N MET A 1 -38.68 39.40 33.51
CA MET A 1 -39.13 39.56 32.11
C MET A 1 -39.01 41.00 31.60
N ALA A 2 -39.65 42.01 32.21
CA ALA A 2 -39.62 43.40 31.71
C ALA A 2 -38.21 44.02 31.60
N LEU A 3 -37.33 43.78 32.58
CA LEU A 3 -35.93 44.24 32.55
C LEU A 3 -35.10 43.60 31.43
N LYS A 4 -35.34 42.31 31.15
CA LYS A 4 -34.66 41.56 30.06
C LYS A 4 -35.10 42.07 28.69
N GLY A 5 -36.42 42.30 28.51
CA GLY A 5 -36.97 42.88 27.29
C GLY A 5 -36.41 44.27 27.01
N LYS A 6 -36.38 45.15 28.03
CA LYS A 6 -35.78 46.49 27.92
C LYS A 6 -34.30 46.43 27.53
N TRP A 7 -33.54 45.53 28.15
CA TRP A 7 -32.13 45.34 27.81
C TRP A 7 -31.94 44.96 26.33
N PHE A 8 -32.75 44.04 25.78
CA PHE A 8 -32.67 43.68 24.37
C PHE A 8 -33.00 44.85 23.43
N THR A 9 -34.01 45.66 23.75
CA THR A 9 -34.37 46.85 22.96
C THR A 9 -33.27 47.90 22.99
N ASP A 10 -32.70 48.17 24.17
CA ASP A 10 -31.61 49.14 24.36
C ASP A 10 -30.34 48.66 23.63
N ALA A 11 -30.00 47.38 23.77
CA ALA A 11 -28.85 46.77 23.09
C ALA A 11 -29.01 46.79 21.56
N PHE A 12 -30.19 46.43 21.04
CA PHE A 12 -30.47 46.50 19.60
C PHE A 12 -30.38 47.94 19.07
N SER A 13 -30.94 48.91 19.79
CA SER A 13 -30.91 50.33 19.41
C SER A 13 -29.47 50.84 19.36
N PHE A 14 -28.67 50.51 20.38
CA PHE A 14 -27.25 50.82 20.41
C PHE A 14 -26.51 50.20 19.23
N LEU A 15 -26.62 48.88 19.02
CA LEU A 15 -25.94 48.20 17.93
C LEU A 15 -26.38 48.70 16.55
N SER A 16 -27.64 49.06 16.38
CA SER A 16 -28.18 49.60 15.13
C SER A 16 -27.63 50.99 14.82
N SER A 17 -27.38 51.81 15.86
CA SER A 17 -26.84 53.16 15.72
C SER A 17 -25.35 53.22 15.35
N LEU A 18 -24.62 52.11 15.51
CA LEU A 18 -23.18 52.06 15.25
C LEU A 18 -22.86 52.22 13.75
N PRO A 19 -21.75 52.89 13.37
CA PRO A 19 -21.35 53.02 11.98
C PRO A 19 -20.98 51.65 11.37
N PRO A 20 -21.08 51.48 10.03
CA PRO A 20 -20.80 50.20 9.35
C PRO A 20 -19.33 49.76 9.46
N ALA A 21 -18.41 50.69 9.74
CA ALA A 21 -17.00 50.37 10.02
C ALA A 21 -16.77 49.75 11.40
N SER A 22 -17.74 49.84 12.32
CA SER A 22 -17.67 49.23 13.64
C SER A 22 -18.38 47.87 13.62
N HIS A 23 -17.61 46.81 13.43
CA HIS A 23 -18.17 45.46 13.35
C HIS A 23 -18.72 45.01 14.71
N LEU A 24 -19.96 44.51 14.71
CA LEU A 24 -20.67 43.99 15.88
C LEU A 24 -19.87 42.88 16.56
N TRP A 25 -19.44 41.88 15.80
CA TRP A 25 -18.70 40.73 16.33
C TRP A 25 -17.26 41.05 16.74
N CYS A 26 -16.59 42.01 16.07
CA CYS A 26 -15.20 42.35 16.41
C CYS A 26 -15.08 43.24 17.65
N ARG A 27 -16.01 44.18 17.86
CA ARG A 27 -15.88 45.19 18.92
C ARG A 27 -16.91 45.03 20.05
N HIS A 28 -18.08 44.45 19.76
CA HIS A 28 -19.21 44.40 20.68
C HIS A 28 -19.74 42.98 20.87
N ARG A 29 -18.85 41.98 20.87
CA ARG A 29 -19.23 40.55 21.02
C ARG A 29 -20.09 40.29 22.25
N THR A 30 -19.75 40.89 23.39
CA THR A 30 -20.47 40.69 24.68
C THR A 30 -21.92 41.17 24.62
N LEU A 31 -22.23 42.15 23.77
CA LEU A 31 -23.60 42.64 23.54
C LEU A 31 -24.28 41.87 22.40
N THR A 32 -23.50 41.46 21.39
CA THR A 32 -24.02 40.81 20.17
C THR A 32 -24.35 39.34 20.39
N GLN A 33 -23.58 38.62 21.20
CA GLN A 33 -23.78 37.20 21.47
C GLN A 33 -25.14 36.91 22.15
N PRO A 34 -25.56 37.61 23.22
CA PRO A 34 -26.89 37.39 23.82
C PRO A 34 -28.05 37.72 22.88
N LEU A 35 -27.84 38.58 21.87
CA LEU A 35 -28.85 38.92 20.86
C LEU A 35 -29.11 37.78 19.85
N LEU A 36 -28.43 36.63 19.98
CA LEU A 36 -28.82 35.41 19.27
C LEU A 36 -30.09 34.79 19.86
N GLU A 37 -30.36 34.93 21.16
CA GLU A 37 -31.54 34.34 21.81
C GLU A 37 -32.88 34.78 21.17
N PRO A 38 -33.09 36.09 20.88
CA PRO A 38 -34.29 36.55 20.19
C PRO A 38 -34.55 35.94 18.81
N PHE A 39 -33.55 35.32 18.15
CA PHE A 39 -33.75 34.63 16.87
C PHE A 39 -34.67 33.41 16.97
N TYR A 40 -34.98 32.94 18.18
CA TYR A 40 -36.10 32.01 18.41
C TYR A 40 -37.40 32.48 17.72
N HIS A 41 -37.67 33.79 17.75
CA HIS A 41 -38.87 34.40 17.19
C HIS A 41 -38.68 34.91 15.74
N TYR A 42 -37.58 34.56 15.07
CA TYR A 42 -37.29 35.08 13.73
C TYR A 42 -38.32 34.61 12.69
N LEU A 43 -38.73 33.34 12.76
CA LEU A 43 -39.73 32.77 11.85
C LEU A 43 -41.15 32.95 12.40
N SER A 44 -41.37 32.62 13.67
CA SER A 44 -42.72 32.55 14.27
C SER A 44 -43.13 33.76 15.12
N GLY A 45 -42.33 34.83 15.11
CA GLY A 45 -42.57 36.04 15.91
C GLY A 45 -43.51 37.07 15.28
N PRO A 46 -43.97 38.06 16.07
CA PRO A 46 -44.77 39.16 15.56
C PRO A 46 -44.01 39.96 14.49
N PRO A 47 -44.70 40.57 13.51
CA PRO A 47 -44.09 41.18 12.33
C PRO A 47 -43.05 42.26 12.66
N GLU A 48 -43.28 43.05 13.71
CA GLU A 48 -42.35 44.09 14.17
C GLU A 48 -41.04 43.48 14.69
N THR A 49 -41.10 42.39 15.46
CA THR A 49 -39.92 41.68 15.96
C THR A 49 -39.17 40.98 14.82
N ARG A 50 -39.88 40.43 13.83
CA ARG A 50 -39.23 39.85 12.64
C ARG A 50 -38.50 40.91 11.83
N ALA A 51 -39.07 42.11 11.67
CA ALA A 51 -38.42 43.21 10.95
C ALA A 51 -37.14 43.69 11.65
N THR A 52 -37.15 43.83 12.99
CA THR A 52 -35.95 44.23 13.74
C THR A 52 -34.86 43.16 13.69
N LEU A 53 -35.22 41.89 13.89
CA LEU A 53 -34.27 40.78 13.77
C LEU A 53 -33.72 40.62 12.35
N HIS A 54 -34.55 40.84 11.33
CA HIS A 54 -34.10 40.85 9.94
C HIS A 54 -33.09 41.97 9.68
N ALA A 55 -33.35 43.19 10.16
CA ALA A 55 -32.40 44.30 10.03
C ALA A 55 -31.06 44.01 10.73
N LEU A 56 -31.10 43.40 11.93
CA LEU A 56 -29.90 42.96 12.65
C LEU A 56 -29.15 41.89 11.85
N TRP A 57 -29.87 40.89 11.33
CA TRP A 57 -29.29 39.82 10.54
C TRP A 57 -28.61 40.34 9.28
N GLN A 58 -29.25 41.24 8.53
CA GLN A 58 -28.65 41.85 7.33
C GLN A 58 -27.34 42.57 7.65
N ARG A 59 -27.29 43.26 8.79
CA ARG A 59 -26.06 43.89 9.26
C ARG A 59 -24.98 42.87 9.60
N MET A 60 -25.31 41.85 10.40
CA MET A 60 -24.37 40.78 10.75
C MET A 60 -23.85 40.04 9.50
N ALA A 61 -24.74 39.70 8.56
CA ALA A 61 -24.43 39.05 7.30
C ALA A 61 -23.45 39.87 6.46
N LYS A 62 -23.67 41.18 6.34
CA LYS A 62 -22.77 42.09 5.61
C LYS A 62 -21.37 42.13 6.23
N GLU A 63 -21.28 42.13 7.56
CA GLU A 63 -19.99 42.13 8.26
C GLU A 63 -19.27 40.78 8.15
N MET A 64 -20.00 39.66 8.19
CA MET A 64 -19.44 38.32 7.99
C MET A 64 -18.89 38.14 6.57
N ARG A 65 -19.55 38.71 5.56
CA ARG A 65 -19.08 38.71 4.18
C ARG A 65 -17.77 39.48 3.95
N ALA A 66 -17.43 40.42 4.83
CA ALA A 66 -16.25 41.28 4.69
C ALA A 66 -15.13 40.99 5.71
N CYS A 67 -15.39 40.15 6.72
CA CYS A 67 -14.44 39.93 7.82
C CYS A 67 -14.46 38.50 8.37
N THR A 68 -13.38 37.76 8.15
CA THR A 68 -13.18 36.39 8.69
C THR A 68 -13.22 36.32 10.21
N ARG A 69 -12.82 37.40 10.91
CA ARG A 69 -12.94 37.48 12.39
C ARG A 69 -14.39 37.57 12.85
N CYS A 70 -15.27 38.23 12.07
CA CYS A 70 -16.70 38.26 12.37
C CYS A 70 -17.30 36.87 12.22
N VAL A 71 -16.99 36.18 11.11
CA VAL A 71 -17.35 34.76 10.88
C VAL A 71 -16.92 33.92 12.07
N ALA A 72 -15.61 33.92 12.39
CA ALA A 72 -15.07 33.06 13.44
C ALA A 72 -15.72 33.28 14.81
N ARG A 73 -16.00 34.54 15.17
CA ARG A 73 -16.63 34.88 16.45
C ARG A 73 -18.12 34.57 16.49
N TYR A 74 -18.82 34.72 15.38
CA TYR A 74 -20.22 34.32 15.25
C TYR A 74 -20.38 32.81 15.47
N HIS A 75 -19.62 31.99 14.76
CA HIS A 75 -19.67 30.53 14.93
C HIS A 75 -19.17 30.09 16.31
N ALA A 76 -18.16 30.77 16.87
CA ALA A 76 -17.76 30.52 18.25
C ALA A 76 -18.88 30.82 19.25
N ALA A 77 -19.67 31.88 19.03
CA ALA A 77 -20.83 32.17 19.86
C ALA A 77 -21.90 31.08 19.74
N LYS A 78 -22.17 30.55 18.53
CA LYS A 78 -23.10 29.43 18.34
C LYS A 78 -22.66 28.18 19.12
N ARG A 79 -21.37 27.84 19.10
CA ARG A 79 -20.84 26.70 19.89
C ARG A 79 -21.00 26.89 21.39
N VAL A 80 -20.81 28.12 21.90
CA VAL A 80 -21.07 28.42 23.32
C VAL A 80 -22.53 28.12 23.68
N TYR A 81 -23.47 28.45 22.79
CA TYR A 81 -24.88 28.13 22.97
C TYR A 81 -25.16 26.61 22.97
N GLU A 82 -24.42 25.84 22.19
CA GLU A 82 -24.52 24.37 22.11
C GLU A 82 -23.90 23.67 23.32
N GLU A 83 -22.78 24.19 23.85
CA GLU A 83 -22.05 23.60 24.97
C GLU A 83 -22.61 24.00 26.35
N GLU A 84 -23.09 25.24 26.51
CA GLU A 84 -23.51 25.78 27.83
C GLU A 84 -24.99 25.58 28.16
N TYR A 85 -25.83 25.24 27.18
CA TYR A 85 -27.29 25.16 27.35
C TYR A 85 -27.87 23.83 26.88
N VAL A 86 -29.05 23.48 27.40
CA VAL A 86 -29.77 22.25 27.04
C VAL A 86 -30.35 22.37 25.62
N GLU A 87 -30.19 21.32 24.81
CA GLU A 87 -30.61 21.24 23.42
C GLU A 87 -32.10 21.56 23.22
N GLU A 88 -32.98 21.14 24.13
CA GLU A 88 -34.43 21.42 24.05
C GLU A 88 -34.75 22.92 24.03
N VAL A 89 -33.94 23.74 24.69
CA VAL A 89 -34.16 25.19 24.82
C VAL A 89 -33.50 25.93 23.65
N VAL A 90 -32.30 25.52 23.27
CA VAL A 90 -31.46 26.26 22.32
C VAL A 90 -31.52 25.70 20.89
N GLY A 91 -31.91 24.45 20.72
CA GLY A 91 -32.07 23.76 19.45
C GLY A 91 -32.92 24.53 18.43
N PRO A 92 -34.11 25.08 18.78
CA PRO A 92 -34.90 25.88 17.85
C PRO A 92 -34.18 27.16 17.37
N VAL A 93 -33.40 27.80 18.24
CA VAL A 93 -32.59 28.98 17.89
C VAL A 93 -31.47 28.57 16.93
N LEU A 94 -30.71 27.53 17.28
CA LEU A 94 -29.61 27.04 16.44
C LEU A 94 -30.10 26.56 15.07
N LYS A 95 -31.25 25.88 15.00
CA LYS A 95 -31.90 25.47 13.75
C LYS A 95 -32.26 26.67 12.88
N THR A 96 -32.78 27.74 13.49
CA THR A 96 -33.11 28.99 12.79
C THR A 96 -31.85 29.69 12.28
N LEU A 97 -30.83 29.83 13.12
CA LEU A 97 -29.54 30.42 12.73
C LEU A 97 -28.86 29.62 11.63
N ARG A 98 -28.85 28.28 11.74
CA ARG A 98 -28.32 27.38 10.71
C ARG A 98 -29.00 27.60 9.36
N ARG A 99 -30.33 27.69 9.33
CA ARG A 99 -31.09 28.01 8.10
C ARG A 99 -30.67 29.37 7.52
N LEU A 100 -30.51 30.39 8.36
CA LEU A 100 -30.10 31.71 7.91
C LEU A 100 -28.68 31.74 7.35
N ASP A 101 -27.77 30.97 7.94
CA ASP A 101 -26.42 30.78 7.42
C ASP A 101 -26.43 30.11 6.05
N GLU A 102 -27.17 29.01 5.91
CA GLU A 102 -27.32 28.26 4.65
C GLU A 102 -27.91 29.15 3.55
N GLU A 103 -28.96 29.93 3.86
CA GLU A 103 -29.56 30.89 2.92
C GLU A 103 -28.59 32.00 2.51
N ARG A 104 -27.82 32.54 3.46
CA ARG A 104 -26.83 33.58 3.19
C ARG A 104 -25.68 33.05 2.33
N VAL A 105 -25.03 31.98 2.77
CA VAL A 105 -23.88 31.38 2.08
C VAL A 105 -24.29 30.89 0.69
N GLY A 106 -25.45 30.23 0.56
CA GLY A 106 -26.00 29.83 -0.73
C GLY A 106 -26.27 31.02 -1.66
N GLY A 107 -26.81 32.13 -1.12
CA GLY A 107 -26.99 33.37 -1.87
C GLY A 107 -25.69 34.01 -2.34
N GLU A 108 -24.65 34.00 -1.49
CA GLU A 108 -23.31 34.50 -1.82
C GLU A 108 -22.63 33.65 -2.90
N LEU A 109 -22.75 32.33 -2.83
CA LEU A 109 -22.26 31.40 -3.86
C LEU A 109 -22.94 31.63 -5.21
N LYS A 110 -24.27 31.79 -5.24
CA LYS A 110 -25.01 32.13 -6.47
C LYS A 110 -24.57 33.47 -7.05
N ALA A 111 -24.38 34.48 -6.20
CA ALA A 111 -23.91 35.79 -6.66
C ALA A 111 -22.48 35.71 -7.23
N LEU A 112 -21.60 34.90 -6.63
CA LEU A 112 -20.26 34.65 -7.16
C LEU A 112 -20.30 33.98 -8.53
N LEU A 113 -21.06 32.89 -8.67
CA LEU A 113 -21.21 32.15 -9.92
C LEU A 113 -21.92 32.97 -11.01
N GLY A 114 -22.94 33.76 -10.65
CA GLY A 114 -23.69 34.61 -11.56
C GLY A 114 -22.85 35.73 -12.19
N ARG A 115 -21.85 36.25 -11.45
CA ARG A 115 -20.90 37.25 -11.99
C ARG A 115 -19.99 36.68 -13.07
N ALA A 116 -19.63 35.40 -12.97
CA ALA A 116 -18.89 34.69 -14.01
C ALA A 116 -19.78 34.22 -15.18
N GLY A 117 -21.06 33.93 -14.92
CA GLY A 117 -22.04 33.42 -15.90
C GLY A 117 -22.78 34.46 -16.74
N GLY A 118 -22.50 35.76 -16.59
CA GLY A 118 -23.18 36.88 -17.29
C GLY A 118 -22.99 36.94 -18.81
N GLY A 119 -22.53 35.86 -19.45
CA GLY A 119 -22.28 35.73 -20.88
C GLY A 119 -22.78 34.40 -21.45
N SER A 120 -24.02 33.98 -21.20
CA SER A 120 -24.69 33.02 -22.09
C SER A 120 -26.21 33.23 -22.13
N GLY A 121 -26.65 34.12 -23.02
CA GLY A 121 -28.00 34.10 -23.53
C GLY A 121 -28.06 33.27 -24.82
N THR A 122 -28.83 32.19 -24.77
CA THR A 122 -29.44 31.46 -25.91
C THR A 122 -28.61 30.51 -26.78
N ALA A 123 -29.24 29.35 -27.03
CA ALA A 123 -29.10 28.38 -28.13
C ALA A 123 -28.04 27.26 -28.03
N GLY A 124 -28.53 26.06 -27.68
CA GLY A 124 -28.60 24.96 -28.64
C GLY A 124 -27.29 24.31 -29.07
N SER A 125 -27.01 23.16 -28.47
CA SER A 125 -26.10 22.13 -28.99
C SER A 125 -26.35 21.84 -30.48
N ALA A 126 -25.29 21.90 -31.28
CA ALA A 126 -25.21 21.26 -32.59
C ALA A 126 -24.38 19.98 -32.46
N ALA A 127 -25.03 18.83 -32.65
CA ALA A 127 -24.38 17.60 -33.06
C ALA A 127 -24.20 17.63 -34.59
N GLY A 128 -23.02 17.25 -35.07
CA GLY A 128 -22.68 17.27 -36.48
C GLY A 128 -23.21 16.07 -37.28
N ALA A 129 -23.45 16.29 -38.58
CA ALA A 129 -23.32 15.28 -39.63
C ALA A 129 -23.08 15.95 -41.01
N SER A 130 -21.93 15.63 -41.60
CA SER A 130 -21.60 15.41 -43.02
C SER A 130 -22.15 16.30 -44.16
N GLY A 131 -21.24 16.72 -45.04
CA GLY A 131 -21.52 17.05 -46.45
C GLY A 131 -20.47 17.99 -47.05
N GLY A 132 -19.70 17.51 -48.05
CA GLY A 132 -18.58 18.24 -48.66
C GLY A 132 -18.96 19.36 -49.63
N GLY A 133 -17.96 20.12 -50.09
CA GLY A 133 -18.11 21.06 -51.20
C GLY A 133 -17.17 22.27 -51.15
N SER A 134 -16.21 22.27 -52.05
CA SER A 134 -15.28 23.32 -52.49
C SER A 134 -15.88 24.73 -52.75
N GLY A 135 -15.06 25.78 -52.61
CA GLY A 135 -15.31 27.10 -53.22
C GLY A 135 -14.58 28.27 -52.58
N ALA A 136 -13.96 29.12 -53.39
CA ALA A 136 -12.98 30.14 -53.05
C ALA A 136 -13.53 31.53 -52.63
N GLY A 137 -12.68 32.32 -51.97
CA GLY A 137 -12.49 33.75 -52.25
C GLY A 137 -13.21 34.78 -51.34
N GLY A 138 -12.46 35.82 -50.94
CA GLY A 138 -13.03 37.16 -50.72
C GLY A 138 -12.73 37.83 -49.38
N ALA A 139 -12.07 38.99 -49.44
CA ALA A 139 -11.61 39.85 -48.36
C ALA A 139 -12.72 40.68 -47.67
N GLY A 140 -12.40 41.23 -46.48
CA GLY A 140 -12.84 42.58 -46.10
C GLY A 140 -13.37 42.79 -44.68
N GLY A 141 -12.59 43.52 -43.86
CA GLY A 141 -13.09 44.72 -43.17
C GLY A 141 -13.77 44.62 -41.79
N ALA A 142 -12.99 44.96 -40.76
CA ALA A 142 -13.29 45.89 -39.64
C ALA A 142 -14.59 45.75 -38.81
N GLY A 143 -14.42 45.61 -37.49
CA GLY A 143 -15.50 45.83 -36.53
C GLY A 143 -15.09 45.49 -35.09
N ASN A 144 -14.38 46.40 -34.45
CA ASN A 144 -13.94 46.35 -33.06
C ASN A 144 -15.14 46.18 -32.10
N GLY A 145 -15.04 45.24 -31.15
CA GLY A 145 -16.13 44.92 -30.22
C GLY A 145 -15.75 43.81 -29.26
N ASP A 146 -14.61 43.98 -28.58
CA ASP A 146 -14.19 43.18 -27.43
C ASP A 146 -15.30 43.14 -26.36
N ARG A 147 -16.00 42.02 -26.25
CA ARG A 147 -16.96 41.73 -25.19
C ARG A 147 -16.50 40.49 -24.45
N GLY A 148 -15.41 40.65 -23.70
CA GLY A 148 -14.98 39.69 -22.70
C GLY A 148 -15.99 39.55 -21.57
N GLY A 149 -16.21 38.32 -21.10
CA GLY A 149 -16.84 38.08 -19.80
C GLY A 149 -16.06 38.82 -18.71
N GLN A 150 -16.76 39.43 -17.75
CA GLN A 150 -16.11 40.12 -16.64
C GLN A 150 -15.30 39.10 -15.84
N ALA A 151 -13.96 39.16 -15.95
CA ALA A 151 -13.06 38.44 -15.06
C ALA A 151 -13.30 38.91 -13.62
N LEU A 152 -13.25 37.98 -12.65
CA LEU A 152 -13.34 38.37 -11.24
C LEU A 152 -12.17 39.30 -10.89
N ASP A 153 -12.49 40.49 -10.36
CA ASP A 153 -11.48 41.48 -9.99
C ASP A 153 -10.92 41.12 -8.60
N ALA A 154 -9.65 40.70 -8.54
CA ALA A 154 -9.07 40.19 -7.30
C ALA A 154 -9.09 41.21 -6.14
N GLU A 155 -8.93 42.50 -6.43
CA GLU A 155 -8.96 43.57 -5.43
C GLU A 155 -10.38 43.87 -4.91
N ARG A 156 -11.39 43.81 -5.78
CA ARG A 156 -12.77 44.14 -5.41
C ARG A 156 -13.49 42.95 -4.78
N ASP A 157 -13.32 41.77 -5.37
CA ASP A 157 -14.05 40.56 -5.01
C ASP A 157 -13.28 39.67 -4.01
N GLY A 158 -11.95 39.85 -3.90
CA GLY A 158 -11.07 39.07 -3.04
C GLY A 158 -11.51 38.96 -1.58
N PRO A 159 -11.79 40.06 -0.85
CA PRO A 159 -12.17 39.98 0.56
C PRO A 159 -13.45 39.16 0.80
N GLY A 160 -14.43 39.28 -0.11
CA GLY A 160 -15.68 38.52 -0.06
C GLY A 160 -15.47 37.04 -0.35
N VAL A 161 -14.67 36.73 -1.37
CA VAL A 161 -14.30 35.34 -1.72
C VAL A 161 -13.53 34.68 -0.58
N ILE A 162 -12.57 35.38 0.03
CA ILE A 162 -11.80 34.87 1.18
C ILE A 162 -12.73 34.54 2.35
N CYS A 163 -13.67 35.44 2.70
CA CYS A 163 -14.59 35.18 3.81
C CYS A 163 -15.52 33.99 3.52
N LEU A 164 -16.03 33.91 2.29
CA LEU A 164 -16.91 32.81 1.86
C LEU A 164 -16.17 31.46 1.86
N MET A 165 -14.97 31.39 1.27
CA MET A 165 -14.16 30.17 1.24
C MET A 165 -13.70 29.78 2.65
N PHE A 166 -13.26 30.73 3.46
CA PHE A 166 -12.90 30.49 4.86
C PHE A 166 -14.08 29.89 5.62
N GLU A 167 -15.27 30.46 5.48
CA GLU A 167 -16.46 30.00 6.17
C GLU A 167 -16.86 28.58 5.75
N LEU A 168 -16.92 28.29 4.44
CA LEU A 168 -17.24 26.97 3.91
C LEU A 168 -16.23 25.89 4.36
N LEU A 169 -14.94 26.23 4.35
CA LEU A 169 -13.87 25.28 4.66
C LEU A 169 -13.68 25.05 6.17
N MET A 170 -14.05 26.03 7.01
CA MET A 170 -13.93 25.92 8.48
C MET A 170 -15.18 25.34 9.15
N TYR A 171 -16.37 25.54 8.58
CA TYR A 171 -17.64 25.20 9.21
C TYR A 171 -18.44 24.20 8.34
N PRO A 172 -18.14 22.89 8.44
CA PRO A 172 -18.65 21.88 7.52
C PRO A 172 -20.16 21.66 7.61
N TYR A 173 -20.85 22.04 8.69
CA TYR A 173 -22.31 21.89 8.79
C TYR A 173 -23.06 22.63 7.67
N LEU A 174 -22.44 23.66 7.08
CA LEU A 174 -22.97 24.39 5.93
C LEU A 174 -23.01 23.51 4.67
N LEU A 175 -22.07 22.59 4.55
CA LEU A 175 -21.95 21.65 3.44
C LEU A 175 -22.90 20.45 3.59
N GLU A 176 -23.65 20.35 4.69
CA GLU A 176 -24.73 19.36 4.83
C GLU A 176 -26.04 19.82 4.14
N ASP A 177 -26.16 21.11 3.77
CA ASP A 177 -27.27 21.61 2.94
C ASP A 177 -27.03 21.28 1.46
N ALA A 178 -28.02 20.66 0.81
CA ALA A 178 -27.90 20.17 -0.56
C ALA A 178 -27.61 21.27 -1.58
N GLU A 179 -28.20 22.46 -1.38
CA GLU A 179 -28.02 23.59 -2.29
C GLU A 179 -26.63 24.22 -2.11
N VAL A 180 -26.21 24.48 -0.87
CA VAL A 180 -24.87 25.00 -0.57
C VAL A 180 -23.79 24.06 -1.10
N PHE A 181 -23.93 22.75 -0.84
CA PHE A 181 -22.98 21.74 -1.30
C PHE A 181 -22.85 21.69 -2.82
N ALA A 182 -23.97 21.69 -3.55
CA ALA A 182 -24.00 21.67 -5.01
C ALA A 182 -23.38 22.94 -5.63
N LEU A 183 -23.50 24.09 -4.97
CA LEU A 183 -22.92 25.36 -5.43
C LEU A 183 -21.44 25.51 -5.04
N ALA A 184 -21.02 24.91 -3.93
CA ALA A 184 -19.65 25.03 -3.43
C ALA A 184 -18.62 24.47 -4.41
N GLY A 185 -18.92 23.33 -5.07
CA GLY A 185 -18.00 22.71 -6.04
C GLY A 185 -17.67 23.61 -7.24
N PRO A 186 -18.68 24.07 -8.03
CA PRO A 186 -18.47 25.01 -9.12
C PRO A 186 -17.84 26.33 -8.67
N ALA A 187 -18.19 26.83 -7.48
CA ALA A 187 -17.60 28.06 -6.95
C ALA A 187 -16.11 27.89 -6.66
N LEU A 188 -15.69 26.76 -6.08
CA LEU A 188 -14.29 26.47 -5.82
C LEU A 188 -13.48 26.38 -7.14
N VAL A 189 -14.04 25.73 -8.17
CA VAL A 189 -13.42 25.66 -9.51
C VAL A 189 -13.26 27.05 -10.11
N LEU A 190 -14.27 27.92 -9.95
CA LEU A 190 -14.19 29.30 -10.42
C LEU A 190 -13.12 30.09 -9.66
N VAL A 191 -13.04 29.93 -8.34
CA VAL A 191 -12.04 30.65 -7.52
C VAL A 191 -10.63 30.19 -7.88
N GLU A 192 -10.36 28.89 -7.99
CA GLU A 192 -9.04 28.38 -8.37
C GLU A 192 -8.58 28.89 -9.76
N ARG A 193 -9.51 29.09 -10.70
CA ARG A 193 -9.18 29.63 -12.03
C ARG A 193 -8.78 31.11 -12.02
N HIS A 194 -9.26 31.88 -11.05
CA HIS A 194 -9.07 33.34 -11.00
C HIS A 194 -8.15 33.80 -9.85
N PHE A 195 -7.91 32.95 -8.86
CA PHE A 195 -7.14 33.26 -7.66
C PHE A 195 -6.14 32.14 -7.37
N ASP A 196 -4.95 32.51 -6.92
CA ASP A 196 -3.97 31.55 -6.41
C ASP A 196 -4.38 31.11 -4.99
N LEU A 197 -4.97 29.92 -4.89
CA LEU A 197 -5.51 29.38 -3.64
C LEU A 197 -4.41 28.69 -2.83
N SER A 198 -4.02 29.32 -1.72
CA SER A 198 -3.16 28.69 -0.71
C SER A 198 -3.84 28.69 0.66
N LEU A 199 -3.82 27.54 1.34
CA LEU A 199 -4.31 27.41 2.70
C LEU A 199 -3.18 27.65 3.71
N THR A 200 -3.54 28.13 4.91
CA THR A 200 -2.54 28.39 5.96
C THR A 200 -1.96 27.06 6.46
N PRO A 201 -0.63 26.86 6.41
CA PRO A 201 -0.03 25.61 6.87
C PRO A 201 -0.23 25.45 8.39
N GLY A 202 -0.47 24.22 8.83
CA GLY A 202 -0.72 23.90 10.26
C GLY A 202 -2.16 24.14 10.74
N GLN A 203 -3.01 24.82 9.95
CA GLN A 203 -4.44 24.93 10.21
C GLN A 203 -5.17 23.77 9.50
N ARG A 204 -6.12 23.13 10.19
CA ARG A 204 -7.01 22.13 9.58
C ARG A 204 -8.32 22.79 9.12
N TYR A 205 -8.82 22.33 7.97
CA TYR A 205 -10.04 22.84 7.33
C TYR A 205 -11.03 21.67 7.12
N PRO A 206 -11.92 21.38 8.09
CA PRO A 206 -12.82 20.22 8.02
C PRO A 206 -13.70 20.19 6.76
N GLY A 207 -14.18 21.34 6.30
CA GLY A 207 -15.04 21.44 5.11
C GLY A 207 -14.34 20.99 3.82
N LEU A 208 -13.00 21.04 3.77
CA LEU A 208 -12.23 20.49 2.66
C LEU A 208 -12.52 18.99 2.48
N TYR A 209 -12.56 18.23 3.59
CA TYR A 209 -12.79 16.79 3.54
C TYR A 209 -14.23 16.43 3.20
N TYR A 210 -15.21 17.26 3.58
CA TYR A 210 -16.60 17.12 3.11
C TYR A 210 -16.70 17.29 1.59
N LEU A 211 -15.98 18.25 1.01
CA LEU A 211 -15.95 18.46 -0.44
C LEU A 211 -15.23 17.34 -1.21
N MET A 212 -14.48 16.45 -0.54
CA MET A 212 -13.95 15.24 -1.19
C MET A 212 -15.05 14.26 -1.59
N LEU A 213 -16.24 14.33 -0.96
CA LEU A 213 -17.42 13.54 -1.32
C LEU A 213 -18.27 14.21 -2.41
N HIS A 214 -17.82 15.32 -3.00
CA HIS A 214 -18.57 16.05 -4.02
C HIS A 214 -18.64 15.26 -5.34
N PRO A 215 -19.78 15.22 -6.06
CA PRO A 215 -19.94 14.45 -7.30
C PRO A 215 -19.00 14.85 -8.45
N SER A 216 -18.60 16.12 -8.50
CA SER A 216 -17.67 16.62 -9.52
C SER A 216 -16.24 16.15 -9.27
N LYS A 217 -15.66 15.44 -10.26
CA LYS A 217 -14.26 15.01 -10.24
C LYS A 217 -13.28 16.18 -10.16
N ASP A 218 -13.59 17.29 -10.86
CA ASP A 218 -12.75 18.49 -10.85
C ASP A 218 -12.67 19.06 -9.44
N THR A 219 -13.82 19.21 -8.76
CA THR A 219 -13.86 19.66 -7.37
C THR A 219 -13.02 18.76 -6.47
N ARG A 220 -13.14 17.43 -6.57
CA ARG A 220 -12.33 16.49 -5.77
C ARG A 220 -10.84 16.64 -6.03
N ALA A 221 -10.42 16.85 -7.28
CA ALA A 221 -9.02 17.04 -7.65
C ALA A 221 -8.43 18.32 -7.06
N ILE A 222 -9.18 19.43 -7.10
CA ILE A 222 -8.79 20.71 -6.52
C ILE A 222 -8.65 20.59 -5.01
N VAL A 223 -9.69 20.04 -4.36
CA VAL A 223 -9.74 19.81 -2.92
C VAL A 223 -8.57 18.93 -2.45
N TYR A 224 -8.25 17.86 -3.19
CA TYR A 224 -7.10 17.02 -2.91
C TYR A 224 -5.77 17.79 -3.05
N THR A 225 -5.64 18.62 -4.07
CA THR A 225 -4.46 19.46 -4.30
C THR A 225 -4.26 20.48 -3.18
N LEU A 226 -5.35 21.05 -2.66
CA LEU A 226 -5.34 21.95 -1.50
C LEU A 226 -5.06 21.20 -0.18
N ALA A 227 -5.46 19.94 -0.06
CA ALA A 227 -5.25 19.13 1.14
C ALA A 227 -3.80 18.66 1.28
N LYS A 228 -3.15 18.32 0.17
CA LYS A 228 -1.82 17.71 0.15
C LYS A 228 -0.74 18.52 0.90
N PRO A 229 -0.65 19.86 0.76
CA PRO A 229 0.30 20.68 1.51
C PRO A 229 0.04 20.78 3.02
N LEU A 230 -1.18 20.47 3.49
CA LEU A 230 -1.54 20.54 4.91
C LEU A 230 -0.92 19.41 5.75
N GLY A 231 -0.33 18.41 5.09
CA GLY A 231 0.30 17.26 5.73
C GLY A 231 -0.69 16.16 6.11
N LEU A 232 -0.16 14.94 6.25
CA LEU A 232 -0.93 13.75 6.59
C LEU A 232 -1.51 13.84 8.01
N PHE A 233 -2.58 13.09 8.25
CA PHE A 233 -3.03 12.80 9.62
C PHE A 233 -2.06 11.80 10.22
N LYS A 234 -1.33 12.18 11.28
CA LYS A 234 -0.29 11.32 11.86
C LYS A 234 -0.86 10.41 12.93
N THR A 235 -1.82 10.88 13.72
CA THR A 235 -2.38 10.14 14.86
C THR A 235 -3.91 10.16 14.83
N ALA A 236 -4.55 9.27 15.60
CA ALA A 236 -6.00 9.28 15.78
C ALA A 236 -6.51 10.61 16.37
N ALA A 237 -5.70 11.31 17.18
CA ALA A 237 -6.06 12.62 17.72
C ALA A 237 -6.18 13.71 16.63
N ASP A 238 -5.42 13.59 15.55
CA ASP A 238 -5.47 14.54 14.43
C ASP A 238 -6.78 14.42 13.64
N LEU A 239 -7.51 13.30 13.77
CA LEU A 239 -8.78 13.03 13.07
C LEU A 239 -9.99 13.67 13.74
N ARG A 240 -9.87 14.16 14.99
CA ARG A 240 -10.97 14.82 15.73
C ARG A 240 -11.76 15.84 14.91
N PRO A 241 -11.15 16.70 14.07
CA PRO A 241 -11.90 17.69 13.29
C PRO A 241 -12.79 17.08 12.19
N ILE A 242 -12.49 15.87 11.72
CA ILE A 242 -13.26 15.16 10.68
C ILE A 242 -14.03 13.96 11.22
N ASP A 243 -14.01 13.76 12.53
CA ASP A 243 -14.67 12.64 13.19
C ASP A 243 -16.18 12.54 12.88
N PRO A 244 -16.96 13.64 12.87
CA PRO A 244 -18.37 13.59 12.50
C PRO A 244 -18.59 13.09 11.06
N LEU A 245 -17.72 13.51 10.12
CA LEU A 245 -17.78 13.05 8.73
C LEU A 245 -17.47 11.55 8.63
N LEU A 246 -16.42 11.09 9.32
CA LEU A 246 -16.07 9.67 9.33
C LEU A 246 -17.20 8.84 9.92
N GLN A 247 -17.78 9.25 11.05
CA GLN A 247 -18.93 8.58 11.64
C GLN A 247 -20.14 8.54 10.68
N GLN A 248 -20.44 9.65 10.01
CA GLN A 248 -21.50 9.70 8.99
C GLN A 248 -21.22 8.71 7.84
N CYS A 249 -19.98 8.67 7.33
CA CYS A 249 -19.58 7.73 6.28
C CYS A 249 -19.70 6.28 6.75
N MET A 250 -19.18 5.95 7.93
CA MET A 250 -19.22 4.58 8.47
C MET A 250 -20.65 4.11 8.72
N HIS A 251 -21.50 4.98 9.30
CA HIS A 251 -22.91 4.68 9.50
C HIS A 251 -23.66 4.48 8.18
N ALA A 252 -23.40 5.34 7.18
CA ALA A 252 -24.00 5.18 5.85
C ALA A 252 -23.57 3.87 5.18
N LEU A 253 -22.31 3.46 5.34
CA LEU A 253 -21.77 2.20 4.84
C LEU A 253 -22.37 0.97 5.52
N GLU A 254 -22.52 1.02 6.84
CA GLU A 254 -23.01 -0.12 7.63
C GLU A 254 -24.48 -0.43 7.36
N TYR A 255 -25.30 0.61 7.17
CA TYR A 255 -26.74 0.49 6.95
C TYR A 255 -27.17 0.65 5.48
N ASP A 256 -26.21 0.71 4.55
CA ASP A 256 -26.42 0.90 3.10
C ASP A 256 -27.38 2.07 2.78
N LEU A 257 -27.18 3.21 3.47
CA LEU A 257 -28.03 4.41 3.37
C LEU A 257 -27.72 5.24 2.12
N PHE A 258 -27.72 4.61 0.95
CA PHE A 258 -27.52 5.25 -0.34
C PHE A 258 -28.82 5.24 -1.11
N ASP A 259 -29.43 6.43 -1.21
CA ASP A 259 -30.58 6.76 -2.05
C ASP A 259 -31.46 5.57 -2.47
N THR A 260 -32.24 5.05 -1.51
CA THR A 260 -33.55 4.50 -1.86
C THR A 260 -34.39 5.70 -2.30
N GLY A 261 -34.47 5.95 -3.60
CA GLY A 261 -35.37 6.94 -4.16
C GLY A 261 -36.81 6.61 -3.75
N ILE A 262 -37.27 7.19 -2.64
CA ILE A 262 -38.63 7.45 -2.17
C ILE A 262 -38.44 8.01 -0.75
N GLY A 263 -38.94 9.23 -0.51
CA GLY A 263 -38.64 10.01 0.69
C GLY A 263 -38.93 9.28 2.00
N ALA A 264 -37.91 9.20 2.85
CA ALA A 264 -38.05 8.91 4.26
C ALA A 264 -38.10 10.23 5.03
N GLY A 265 -39.31 10.80 5.14
CA GLY A 265 -39.67 11.50 6.36
C GLY A 265 -39.95 10.41 7.39
N THR A 266 -39.07 10.24 8.37
CA THR A 266 -39.33 9.36 9.51
C THR A 266 -39.93 10.17 10.64
N ASP A 267 -41.27 10.20 10.67
CA ASP A 267 -42.01 10.17 11.92
C ASP A 267 -42.25 8.68 12.28
N THR A 268 -41.75 8.30 13.45
CA THR A 268 -42.14 7.23 14.38
C THR A 268 -43.09 6.06 13.97
N PHE A 269 -42.61 4.83 14.31
CA PHE A 269 -43.30 3.67 14.93
C PHE A 269 -44.09 2.62 14.08
N GLY A 270 -43.60 1.36 14.11
CA GLY A 270 -44.39 0.13 14.33
C GLY A 270 -44.71 -0.82 13.15
N GLY A 271 -44.22 -2.07 13.22
CA GLY A 271 -45.00 -3.26 12.80
C GLY A 271 -44.51 -4.13 11.62
N THR A 272 -43.80 -5.21 11.97
CA THR A 272 -43.89 -6.62 11.45
C THR A 272 -44.03 -6.95 9.94
N GLY A 273 -43.10 -7.78 9.44
CA GLY A 273 -43.46 -9.03 8.74
C GLY A 273 -43.02 -9.24 7.28
N THR A 274 -42.09 -10.20 7.09
CA THR A 274 -41.92 -11.15 5.96
C THR A 274 -41.44 -10.67 4.57
N GLY A 275 -40.30 -11.22 4.10
CA GLY A 275 -39.81 -11.14 2.70
C GLY A 275 -40.30 -12.32 1.83
N PRO A 276 -39.56 -12.78 0.79
CA PRO A 276 -38.71 -12.09 -0.19
C PRO A 276 -39.12 -12.43 -1.66
N GLY A 277 -38.59 -11.73 -2.68
CA GLY A 277 -38.82 -12.12 -4.09
C GLY A 277 -38.11 -11.27 -5.15
N ALA A 278 -37.38 -11.95 -6.02
CA ALA A 278 -36.46 -11.45 -7.05
C ALA A 278 -37.12 -10.76 -8.27
N GLY A 279 -36.33 -10.01 -9.05
CA GLY A 279 -36.66 -9.70 -10.46
C GLY A 279 -35.99 -8.46 -11.04
N ALA A 280 -35.03 -8.67 -11.92
CA ALA A 280 -34.28 -7.67 -12.69
C ALA A 280 -35.15 -6.82 -13.65
N GLY A 281 -34.69 -5.60 -13.98
CA GLY A 281 -35.28 -4.81 -15.08
C GLY A 281 -34.78 -3.37 -15.22
N LEU A 282 -33.67 -3.23 -15.97
CA LEU A 282 -33.23 -2.09 -16.79
C LEU A 282 -34.11 -0.81 -16.82
N GLY A 283 -33.49 0.34 -16.50
CA GLY A 283 -34.07 1.66 -16.76
C GLY A 283 -33.13 2.80 -16.38
N ARG A 284 -32.13 3.06 -17.22
CA ARG A 284 -31.17 4.16 -17.08
C ARG A 284 -31.88 5.50 -17.31
N ALA A 285 -32.30 6.17 -16.23
CA ALA A 285 -32.81 7.54 -16.28
C ALA A 285 -31.72 8.51 -15.83
N SER A 286 -31.23 9.31 -16.78
CA SER A 286 -30.35 10.46 -16.48
C SER A 286 -31.10 11.44 -15.59
N ALA A 287 -30.50 11.84 -14.48
CA ALA A 287 -30.95 12.98 -13.68
C ALA A 287 -30.68 14.28 -14.46
N ALA A 288 -31.55 14.55 -15.43
CA ALA A 288 -31.77 15.90 -15.92
C ALA A 288 -32.70 16.59 -14.91
N VAL A 289 -32.14 17.49 -14.11
CA VAL A 289 -32.93 18.48 -13.37
C VAL A 289 -33.58 19.39 -14.41
N ASN A 290 -34.79 19.02 -14.83
CA ASN A 290 -35.65 19.88 -15.64
C ASN A 290 -36.16 21.01 -14.75
N ALA A 291 -35.44 22.13 -14.73
CA ALA A 291 -36.00 23.40 -14.35
C ALA A 291 -36.82 23.91 -15.55
N ASN A 292 -38.14 23.96 -15.42
CA ASN A 292 -38.96 24.83 -16.26
C ASN A 292 -39.75 25.79 -15.35
N PRO A 293 -39.63 27.12 -15.52
CA PRO A 293 -40.35 28.10 -14.74
C PRO A 293 -41.65 28.46 -15.45
N SER A 294 -42.80 28.09 -14.86
CA SER A 294 -44.09 28.60 -15.31
C SER A 294 -44.79 29.26 -14.15
N ALA A 295 -44.88 30.58 -14.28
CA ALA A 295 -45.56 31.50 -13.40
C ALA A 295 -47.00 31.07 -13.12
N HIS A 296 -47.36 30.96 -11.84
CA HIS A 296 -48.68 31.34 -11.33
C HIS A 296 -48.50 31.88 -9.91
N GLY A 297 -49.11 33.05 -9.68
CA GLY A 297 -48.99 33.83 -8.46
C GLY A 297 -49.60 33.12 -7.25
N GLY A 298 -49.00 33.37 -6.09
CA GLY A 298 -49.42 32.85 -4.80
C GLY A 298 -48.40 33.26 -3.75
N GLY A 299 -48.47 34.52 -3.32
CA GLY A 299 -47.73 34.97 -2.14
C GLY A 299 -48.34 34.35 -0.90
N GLY A 300 -47.60 33.45 -0.24
CA GLY A 300 -48.00 32.84 1.03
C GLY A 300 -47.79 31.34 1.00
N GLU A 301 -46.60 30.90 1.41
CA GLU A 301 -46.22 29.55 1.92
C GLU A 301 -44.70 29.35 1.74
N ARG A 302 -43.89 30.03 2.56
CA ARG A 302 -42.44 29.73 2.75
C ARG A 302 -42.13 29.25 4.17
N GLU A 303 -43.17 29.00 4.96
CA GLU A 303 -43.10 28.78 6.40
C GLU A 303 -43.30 27.29 6.68
N GLY A 304 -42.19 26.57 6.90
CA GLY A 304 -42.22 25.23 7.49
C GLY A 304 -41.41 24.13 6.81
N ARG A 305 -41.00 24.27 5.54
CA ARG A 305 -40.25 23.18 4.87
C ARG A 305 -38.77 23.24 5.24
N GLU A 306 -38.26 22.19 5.88
CA GLU A 306 -36.84 22.03 6.16
C GLU A 306 -36.04 22.01 4.85
N ARG A 307 -34.84 22.61 4.88
CA ARG A 307 -33.95 22.63 3.72
C ARG A 307 -33.41 21.23 3.45
N PRO A 308 -33.34 20.80 2.17
CA PRO A 308 -32.91 19.46 1.83
C PRO A 308 -31.46 19.23 2.25
N ARG A 309 -31.18 18.08 2.87
CA ARG A 309 -29.83 17.65 3.23
C ARG A 309 -29.15 16.91 2.09
N VAL A 310 -27.82 16.97 2.06
CA VAL A 310 -27.03 16.24 1.06
C VAL A 310 -27.23 14.74 1.22
N VAL A 311 -27.53 14.07 0.11
CA VAL A 311 -27.49 12.61 0.00
C VAL A 311 -26.37 12.28 -0.97
N HIS A 312 -25.41 11.48 -0.52
CA HIS A 312 -24.28 11.05 -1.36
C HIS A 312 -24.64 9.77 -2.10
N THR A 313 -24.22 9.67 -3.37
CA THR A 313 -24.23 8.40 -4.06
C THR A 313 -23.20 7.46 -3.42
N LYS A 314 -23.44 6.15 -3.50
CA LYS A 314 -22.51 5.14 -3.01
C LYS A 314 -21.12 5.33 -3.64
N GLU A 315 -21.05 5.61 -4.93
CA GLU A 315 -19.79 5.82 -5.67
C GLU A 315 -19.02 7.05 -5.18
N ASP A 316 -19.69 8.20 -5.06
CA ASP A 316 -19.03 9.45 -4.67
C ASP A 316 -18.49 9.38 -3.24
N MET A 317 -19.25 8.77 -2.34
CA MET A 317 -18.80 8.58 -0.96
C MET A 317 -17.60 7.64 -0.89
N TRP A 318 -17.59 6.50 -1.60
CA TRP A 318 -16.44 5.58 -1.59
C TRP A 318 -15.17 6.21 -2.19
N GLN A 319 -15.31 7.01 -3.25
CA GLN A 319 -14.17 7.73 -3.84
C GLN A 319 -13.65 8.82 -2.89
N GLY A 320 -14.55 9.58 -2.27
CA GLY A 320 -14.21 10.59 -1.28
C GLY A 320 -13.53 9.99 -0.06
N LEU A 321 -14.10 8.92 0.50
CA LEU A 321 -13.55 8.19 1.63
C LEU A 321 -12.17 7.64 1.32
N LEU A 322 -11.97 6.95 0.19
CA LEU A 322 -10.65 6.45 -0.21
C LEU A 322 -9.61 7.58 -0.32
N THR A 323 -10.01 8.74 -0.83
CA THR A 323 -9.14 9.92 -0.91
C THR A 323 -8.76 10.42 0.49
N ILE A 324 -9.72 10.48 1.43
CA ILE A 324 -9.48 10.85 2.82
C ILE A 324 -8.53 9.85 3.50
N LEU A 325 -8.75 8.54 3.33
CA LEU A 325 -7.89 7.49 3.88
C LEU A 325 -6.45 7.58 3.33
N SER A 326 -6.29 7.94 2.05
CA SER A 326 -4.96 8.13 1.43
C SER A 326 -4.15 9.30 2.02
N LEU A 327 -4.78 10.19 2.78
CA LEU A 327 -4.15 11.31 3.48
C LEU A 327 -3.80 10.96 4.94
N MET A 328 -4.00 9.71 5.36
CA MET A 328 -3.67 9.22 6.70
C MET A 328 -2.31 8.51 6.70
N ALA A 329 -1.52 8.73 7.74
CA ALA A 329 -0.36 7.92 8.05
C ALA A 329 -0.81 6.56 8.63
N PRO A 330 0.04 5.51 8.58
CA PRO A 330 -0.30 4.18 9.08
C PRO A 330 -0.95 4.15 10.48
N PRO A 331 -0.41 4.83 11.52
CA PRO A 331 -1.02 4.79 12.86
C PRO A 331 -2.39 5.50 12.93
N ALA A 332 -2.62 6.57 12.16
CA ALA A 332 -3.92 7.22 12.10
C ALA A 332 -4.99 6.33 11.46
N LEU A 333 -4.62 5.51 10.48
CA LEU A 333 -5.55 4.57 9.83
C LEU A 333 -5.86 3.37 10.74
N ASP A 334 -4.85 2.80 11.40
CA ASP A 334 -5.00 1.64 12.30
C ASP A 334 -5.89 2.01 13.51
N GLU A 335 -5.42 2.93 14.36
CA GLU A 335 -6.11 3.32 15.61
C GLU A 335 -7.36 4.17 15.36
N GLY A 336 -7.30 5.05 14.35
CA GLY A 336 -8.32 6.06 14.11
C GLY A 336 -9.53 5.57 13.31
N VAL A 337 -9.36 4.52 12.50
CA VAL A 337 -10.43 3.97 11.65
C VAL A 337 -10.64 2.48 11.89
N VAL A 338 -9.61 1.65 11.73
CA VAL A 338 -9.77 0.18 11.78
C VAL A 338 -10.17 -0.32 13.17
N GLU A 339 -9.47 0.12 14.22
CA GLU A 339 -9.80 -0.25 15.61
C GLU A 339 -11.12 0.40 16.07
N ARG A 340 -11.38 1.64 15.64
CA ARG A 340 -12.57 2.40 16.06
C ARG A 340 -13.85 1.92 15.39
N TYR A 341 -13.79 1.44 14.15
CA TYR A 341 -14.93 0.96 13.37
C TYR A 341 -14.70 -0.46 12.84
N PRO A 342 -14.76 -1.51 13.68
CA PRO A 342 -14.42 -2.88 13.27
C PRO A 342 -15.28 -3.42 12.11
N ALA A 343 -16.54 -2.98 12.01
CA ALA A 343 -17.44 -3.35 10.91
C ALA A 343 -16.90 -2.94 9.53
N PHE A 344 -16.08 -1.88 9.46
CA PHE A 344 -15.53 -1.35 8.22
C PHE A 344 -14.73 -2.38 7.43
N VAL A 345 -13.92 -3.21 8.09
CA VAL A 345 -13.14 -4.28 7.45
C VAL A 345 -14.06 -5.25 6.71
N SER A 346 -15.15 -5.65 7.37
CA SER A 346 -16.12 -6.59 6.81
C SER A 346 -16.89 -5.98 5.63
N ILE A 347 -17.25 -4.70 5.71
CA ILE A 347 -17.89 -3.96 4.61
C ILE A 347 -16.99 -3.90 3.38
N VAL A 348 -15.70 -3.57 3.56
CA VAL A 348 -14.72 -3.53 2.47
C VAL A 348 -14.60 -4.91 1.81
N LEU A 349 -14.48 -5.98 2.61
CA LEU A 349 -14.35 -7.34 2.12
C LEU A 349 -15.61 -7.82 1.36
N ASN A 350 -16.81 -7.42 1.80
CA ASN A 350 -18.05 -7.71 1.10
C ASN A 350 -18.07 -7.07 -0.29
N HIS A 351 -17.73 -5.78 -0.41
CA HIS A 351 -17.70 -5.11 -1.71
C HIS A 351 -16.57 -5.57 -2.64
N VAL A 352 -15.49 -6.15 -2.11
CA VAL A 352 -14.49 -6.86 -2.93
C VAL A 352 -15.06 -8.19 -3.47
N GLY A 353 -16.02 -8.79 -2.76
CA GLY A 353 -16.71 -10.01 -3.20
C GLY A 353 -17.82 -9.80 -4.22
N GLU A 354 -18.30 -8.56 -4.38
CA GLU A 354 -19.40 -8.20 -5.27
C GLU A 354 -18.91 -7.43 -6.50
N ASP A 355 -19.48 -7.69 -7.68
CA ASP A 355 -19.20 -6.90 -8.88
C ASP A 355 -20.03 -5.60 -8.89
N THR A 356 -19.64 -4.67 -8.02
CA THR A 356 -20.28 -3.35 -7.88
C THR A 356 -19.42 -2.26 -8.51
N SER A 357 -20.00 -1.08 -8.79
CA SER A 357 -19.23 0.08 -9.25
C SER A 357 -18.19 0.57 -8.23
N VAL A 358 -18.31 0.12 -6.97
CA VAL A 358 -17.41 0.39 -5.84
C VAL A 358 -16.26 -0.61 -5.74
N PHE A 359 -16.27 -1.68 -6.52
CA PHE A 359 -15.26 -2.75 -6.46
C PHE A 359 -13.82 -2.23 -6.49
N ARG A 360 -13.49 -1.29 -7.38
CA ARG A 360 -12.13 -0.74 -7.50
C ARG A 360 -11.72 0.08 -6.27
N PRO A 361 -12.53 1.04 -5.78
CA PRO A 361 -12.29 1.70 -4.50
C PRO A 361 -12.11 0.74 -3.33
N ALA A 362 -12.98 -0.27 -3.22
CA ALA A 362 -12.90 -1.26 -2.15
C ALA A 362 -11.59 -2.05 -2.21
N LEU A 363 -11.16 -2.45 -3.40
CA LEU A 363 -9.90 -3.17 -3.61
C LEU A 363 -8.67 -2.31 -3.26
N ALA A 364 -8.70 -1.02 -3.60
CA ALA A 364 -7.65 -0.07 -3.22
C ALA A 364 -7.62 0.16 -1.70
N CYS A 365 -8.78 0.23 -1.05
CA CYS A 365 -8.91 0.32 0.39
C CYS A 365 -8.34 -0.93 1.08
N LEU A 366 -8.72 -2.12 0.61
CA LEU A 366 -8.21 -3.40 1.11
C LEU A 366 -6.68 -3.47 1.01
N ARG A 367 -6.11 -3.04 -0.13
CA ARG A 367 -4.65 -2.97 -0.30
C ARG A 367 -4.00 -2.09 0.75
N MET A 368 -4.55 -0.90 0.99
CA MET A 368 -4.03 0.06 1.96
C MET A 368 -4.08 -0.52 3.38
N MET A 369 -5.20 -1.15 3.74
CA MET A 369 -5.38 -1.78 5.04
C MET A 369 -4.40 -2.92 5.26
N LEU A 370 -4.24 -3.83 4.29
CA LEU A 370 -3.26 -4.93 4.37
C LEU A 370 -1.82 -4.44 4.55
N GLN A 371 -1.46 -3.33 3.92
CA GLN A 371 -0.12 -2.74 4.04
C GLN A 371 0.12 -2.03 5.39
N VAL A 372 -0.93 -1.49 6.01
CA VAL A 372 -0.83 -0.69 7.23
C VAL A 372 -1.00 -1.55 8.48
N THR A 373 -2.08 -2.32 8.57
CA THR A 373 -2.42 -3.08 9.77
C THR A 373 -1.76 -4.45 9.79
N GLY A 374 -1.36 -4.96 8.61
CA GLY A 374 -0.74 -6.27 8.45
C GLY A 374 -1.63 -7.36 9.06
N TYR A 375 -1.09 -8.11 10.01
CA TYR A 375 -1.82 -9.21 10.65
C TYR A 375 -2.97 -8.77 11.56
N LYS A 376 -2.92 -7.55 12.09
CA LYS A 376 -3.99 -7.02 12.94
C LYS A 376 -5.32 -6.93 12.20
N LEU A 377 -5.29 -6.79 10.87
CA LEU A 377 -6.49 -6.84 10.03
C LEU A 377 -7.38 -8.04 10.37
N TRP A 378 -6.73 -9.19 10.62
CA TRP A 378 -7.42 -10.45 10.86
C TRP A 378 -8.04 -10.56 12.24
N LEU A 379 -7.63 -9.71 13.19
CA LEU A 379 -8.26 -9.59 14.51
C LEU A 379 -9.63 -8.90 14.43
N HIS A 380 -9.82 -8.04 13.43
CA HIS A 380 -11.04 -7.25 13.25
C HIS A 380 -11.92 -7.76 12.09
N SER A 381 -11.39 -8.62 11.23
CA SER A 381 -12.15 -9.18 10.11
C SER A 381 -13.10 -10.29 10.55
N ALA A 382 -14.35 -10.27 10.05
CA ALA A 382 -15.27 -11.41 10.20
C ALA A 382 -14.90 -12.62 9.32
N PHE A 383 -14.00 -12.44 8.33
CA PHE A 383 -13.67 -13.44 7.33
C PHE A 383 -12.25 -13.98 7.51
N PRO A 384 -12.04 -15.31 7.53
CA PRO A 384 -10.70 -15.87 7.61
C PRO A 384 -9.91 -15.61 6.30
N PRO A 385 -8.56 -15.58 6.35
CA PRO A 385 -7.72 -15.29 5.19
C PRO A 385 -8.03 -16.18 3.97
N GLY A 386 -8.33 -17.46 4.21
CA GLY A 386 -8.69 -18.41 3.14
C GLY A 386 -9.96 -18.05 2.37
N VAL A 387 -10.96 -17.43 3.03
CA VAL A 387 -12.18 -16.94 2.37
C VAL A 387 -11.82 -15.73 1.49
N VAL A 388 -11.05 -14.78 2.02
CA VAL A 388 -10.61 -13.61 1.24
C VAL A 388 -9.80 -14.04 0.01
N ARG A 389 -8.87 -14.98 0.15
CA ARG A 389 -8.13 -15.56 -0.99
C ARG A 389 -9.09 -16.13 -2.03
N ASN A 390 -10.05 -16.96 -1.63
CA ASN A 390 -11.01 -17.57 -2.56
C ASN A 390 -11.84 -16.52 -3.28
N THR A 391 -12.25 -15.47 -2.58
CA THR A 391 -12.96 -14.32 -3.16
C THR A 391 -12.10 -13.64 -4.22
N LEU A 392 -10.84 -13.31 -3.93
CA LEU A 392 -9.92 -12.67 -4.89
C LEU A 392 -9.67 -13.54 -6.13
N ILE A 393 -9.48 -14.85 -5.93
CA ILE A 393 -9.30 -15.81 -7.03
C ILE A 393 -10.57 -15.90 -7.88
N SER A 394 -11.74 -16.01 -7.24
CA SER A 394 -13.05 -16.05 -7.93
C SER A 394 -13.26 -14.79 -8.78
N GLN A 395 -12.97 -13.61 -8.22
CA GLN A 395 -13.05 -12.34 -8.94
C GLN A 395 -12.10 -12.26 -10.14
N CYS A 396 -10.91 -12.87 -10.06
CA CYS A 396 -10.01 -12.96 -11.21
C CYS A 396 -10.64 -13.74 -12.37
N PHE A 397 -11.32 -14.86 -12.09
CA PHE A 397 -11.94 -15.69 -13.12
C PHE A 397 -13.20 -15.07 -13.73
N ASN A 398 -13.94 -14.30 -12.93
CA ASN A 398 -15.17 -13.62 -13.37
C ASN A 398 -14.88 -12.34 -14.17
N SER A 399 -13.75 -11.70 -13.93
CA SER A 399 -13.36 -10.50 -14.68
C SER A 399 -12.74 -10.84 -16.04
N THR A 400 -13.11 -10.09 -17.08
CA THR A 400 -12.48 -10.13 -18.42
C THR A 400 -11.54 -8.96 -18.66
N HIS A 401 -11.42 -8.04 -17.70
CA HIS A 401 -10.75 -6.77 -17.87
C HIS A 401 -9.31 -6.82 -17.32
N GLU A 402 -8.32 -6.71 -18.20
CA GLU A 402 -6.89 -6.86 -17.85
C GLU A 402 -6.39 -5.91 -16.73
N PRO A 403 -6.78 -4.62 -16.68
CA PRO A 403 -6.44 -3.77 -15.53
C PRO A 403 -6.99 -4.27 -14.19
N THR A 404 -8.14 -4.94 -14.20
CA THR A 404 -8.72 -5.51 -12.97
C THR A 404 -7.90 -6.72 -12.51
N HIS A 405 -7.47 -7.58 -13.43
CA HIS A 405 -6.55 -8.68 -13.12
C HIS A 405 -5.26 -8.16 -12.49
N LYS A 406 -4.67 -7.09 -13.05
CA LYS A 406 -3.46 -6.49 -12.48
C LYS A 406 -3.66 -6.03 -11.03
N LEU A 407 -4.77 -5.34 -10.75
CA LEU A 407 -5.07 -4.87 -9.39
C LEU A 407 -5.23 -6.03 -8.40
N LEU A 408 -5.93 -7.10 -8.81
CA LEU A 408 -6.11 -8.29 -7.98
C LEU A 408 -4.79 -9.03 -7.74
N LEU A 409 -3.96 -9.17 -8.77
CA LEU A 409 -2.65 -9.81 -8.66
C LEU A 409 -1.69 -9.01 -7.78
N ASP A 410 -1.68 -7.68 -7.92
CA ASP A 410 -0.85 -6.77 -7.09
C ASP A 410 -1.28 -6.78 -5.59
N LEU A 411 -2.46 -7.31 -5.27
CA LEU A 411 -2.94 -7.49 -3.89
C LEU A 411 -2.43 -8.78 -3.23
N LEU A 412 -2.02 -9.78 -4.01
CA LEU A 412 -1.59 -11.07 -3.45
C LEU A 412 -0.33 -10.98 -2.57
N PRO A 413 0.70 -10.18 -2.91
CA PRO A 413 1.85 -9.99 -2.02
C PRO A 413 1.50 -9.38 -0.65
N PRO A 414 0.82 -8.21 -0.54
CA PRO A 414 0.47 -7.66 0.76
C PRO A 414 -0.52 -8.55 1.53
N PHE A 415 -1.39 -9.30 0.82
CA PHE A 415 -2.22 -10.32 1.44
C PHE A 415 -1.36 -11.40 2.13
N LEU A 416 -0.39 -11.99 1.43
CA LEU A 416 0.46 -13.04 2.04
C LEU A 416 1.32 -12.49 3.18
N GLN A 417 1.86 -11.29 3.04
CA GLN A 417 2.63 -10.63 4.10
C GLN A 417 1.80 -10.42 5.37
N SER A 418 0.51 -10.12 5.23
CA SER A 418 -0.39 -9.99 6.40
C SER A 418 -0.68 -11.31 7.11
N VAL A 419 -0.55 -12.45 6.43
CA VAL A 419 -0.80 -13.80 6.99
C VAL A 419 0.46 -14.39 7.59
N GLU A 420 1.64 -13.90 7.21
CA GLU A 420 2.96 -14.40 7.61
C GLU A 420 3.14 -14.53 9.14
N SER A 421 2.52 -13.64 9.93
CA SER A 421 2.66 -13.63 11.39
C SER A 421 1.49 -14.23 12.17
N LEU A 422 0.48 -14.81 11.53
CA LEU A 422 -0.64 -15.47 12.22
C LEU A 422 -0.27 -16.89 12.67
N GLU A 423 0.01 -17.78 11.72
CA GLU A 423 0.42 -19.17 11.94
C GLU A 423 1.19 -19.69 10.71
N THR A 424 2.32 -20.37 10.93
CA THR A 424 3.19 -20.87 9.84
C THR A 424 2.46 -21.84 8.91
N GLU A 425 1.64 -22.75 9.43
CA GLU A 425 0.90 -23.72 8.61
C GLU A 425 -0.16 -23.06 7.72
N GLU A 426 -0.83 -22.03 8.22
CA GLU A 426 -1.84 -21.29 7.45
C GLU A 426 -1.15 -20.46 6.36
N PHE A 427 -0.03 -19.80 6.67
CA PHE A 427 0.80 -19.11 5.69
C PHE A 427 1.25 -20.05 4.56
N GLU A 428 1.80 -21.22 4.88
CA GLU A 428 2.22 -22.22 3.89
C GLU A 428 1.05 -22.68 3.01
N ARG A 429 -0.11 -22.93 3.62
CA ARG A 429 -1.33 -23.34 2.91
C ARG A 429 -1.82 -22.25 1.96
N GLN A 430 -1.89 -21.00 2.42
CA GLN A 430 -2.30 -19.86 1.60
C GLN A 430 -1.33 -19.63 0.45
N ARG A 431 -0.02 -19.64 0.73
CA ARG A 431 1.05 -19.51 -0.27
C ARG A 431 0.96 -20.59 -1.34
N ARG A 432 0.83 -21.87 -0.95
CA ARG A 432 0.71 -22.99 -1.89
C ARG A 432 -0.52 -22.84 -2.81
N SER A 433 -1.66 -22.45 -2.24
CA SER A 433 -2.88 -22.21 -3.02
C SER A 433 -2.71 -21.07 -4.02
N ILE A 434 -2.05 -19.98 -3.62
CA ILE A 434 -1.76 -18.84 -4.51
C ILE A 434 -0.77 -19.23 -5.60
N LEU A 435 0.30 -19.96 -5.29
CA LEU A 435 1.26 -20.43 -6.30
C LEU A 435 0.59 -21.35 -7.33
N PHE A 436 -0.29 -22.25 -6.88
CA PHE A 436 -1.07 -23.10 -7.78
C PHE A 436 -1.98 -22.28 -8.70
N PHE A 437 -2.66 -21.27 -8.17
CA PHE A 437 -3.46 -20.33 -8.97
C PHE A 437 -2.60 -19.61 -10.02
N LEU A 438 -1.48 -19.00 -9.60
CA LEU A 438 -0.63 -18.17 -10.46
C LEU A 438 0.07 -18.95 -11.58
N LEU A 439 0.56 -20.16 -11.28
CA LEU A 439 1.42 -20.91 -12.18
C LEU A 439 0.72 -22.03 -12.94
N ILE A 440 -0.43 -22.53 -12.45
CA ILE A 440 -1.17 -23.63 -13.08
C ILE A 440 -2.53 -23.18 -13.58
N GLN A 441 -3.36 -22.55 -12.73
CA GLN A 441 -4.74 -22.24 -13.13
C GLN A 441 -4.82 -21.07 -14.13
N LEU A 442 -4.05 -20.01 -13.93
CA LEU A 442 -4.03 -18.85 -14.84
C LEU A 442 -3.55 -19.20 -16.25
N PRO A 443 -2.42 -19.91 -16.47
CA PRO A 443 -1.96 -20.22 -17.82
C PRO A 443 -2.87 -21.18 -18.59
N ASN A 444 -3.62 -22.03 -17.87
CA ASN A 444 -4.53 -23.01 -18.47
C ASN A 444 -5.93 -22.46 -18.77
N SER A 445 -6.24 -21.23 -18.35
CA SER A 445 -7.54 -20.61 -18.57
C SER A 445 -7.51 -19.63 -19.73
N ARG A 446 -8.60 -19.57 -20.50
CA ARG A 446 -8.72 -18.76 -21.71
C ARG A 446 -9.03 -17.28 -21.43
N ASN A 447 -9.39 -16.95 -20.20
CA ASN A 447 -9.85 -15.61 -19.81
C ASN A 447 -8.70 -14.61 -19.58
N PHE A 448 -7.45 -15.07 -19.56
CA PHE A 448 -6.31 -14.23 -19.20
C PHE A 448 -5.42 -13.94 -20.41
N SER A 449 -4.98 -12.69 -20.52
CA SER A 449 -4.02 -12.27 -21.54
C SER A 449 -2.63 -12.90 -21.26
N THR A 450 -1.82 -12.98 -22.31
CA THR A 450 -0.42 -13.41 -22.18
C THR A 450 0.39 -12.48 -21.27
N THR A 451 0.04 -11.19 -21.22
CA THR A 451 0.65 -10.20 -20.32
C THR A 451 0.30 -10.47 -18.86
N THR A 452 -0.98 -10.75 -18.55
CA THR A 452 -1.42 -11.11 -17.18
C THR A 452 -0.70 -12.36 -16.69
N ILE A 453 -0.56 -13.38 -17.54
CA ILE A 453 0.19 -14.61 -17.21
C ILE A 453 1.66 -14.30 -16.89
N LYS A 454 2.30 -13.41 -17.65
CA LYS A 454 3.68 -13.00 -17.39
C LYS A 454 3.81 -12.24 -16.05
N ILE A 455 2.85 -11.35 -15.74
CA ILE A 455 2.82 -10.63 -14.45
C ILE A 455 2.61 -11.61 -13.29
N ALA A 456 1.70 -12.59 -13.45
CA ALA A 456 1.44 -13.62 -12.45
C ALA A 456 2.70 -14.45 -12.14
N ARG A 457 3.46 -14.86 -13.18
CA ARG A 457 4.74 -15.57 -13.01
C ARG A 457 5.76 -14.73 -12.24
N ARG A 458 5.89 -13.45 -12.60
CA ARG A 458 6.76 -12.51 -11.86
C ARG A 458 6.40 -12.49 -10.36
N ILE A 459 5.12 -12.33 -10.04
CA ILE A 459 4.66 -12.29 -8.65
C ILE A 459 4.96 -13.62 -7.96
N ALA A 460 4.66 -14.75 -8.60
CA ALA A 460 4.95 -16.08 -8.05
C ALA A 460 6.44 -16.25 -7.70
N PHE A 461 7.35 -15.84 -8.59
CA PHE A 461 8.79 -15.94 -8.32
C PHE A 461 9.25 -15.02 -7.19
N HIS A 462 8.69 -13.81 -7.07
CA HIS A 462 8.95 -12.95 -5.91
C HIS A 462 8.46 -13.56 -4.61
N LEU A 463 7.26 -14.17 -4.59
CA LEU A 463 6.73 -14.83 -3.39
C LEU A 463 7.61 -16.01 -2.93
N ILE A 464 8.11 -16.80 -3.89
CA ILE A 464 9.03 -17.90 -3.59
C ILE A 464 10.36 -17.34 -3.09
N LEU A 465 10.95 -16.36 -3.76
CA LEU A 465 12.21 -15.74 -3.35
C LEU A 465 12.11 -15.13 -1.94
N HIS A 466 11.02 -14.41 -1.64
CA HIS A 466 10.75 -13.89 -0.29
C HIS A 466 10.82 -15.00 0.76
N SER A 467 10.26 -16.17 0.45
CA SER A 467 10.25 -17.32 1.36
C SER A 467 11.66 -17.89 1.65
N TYR A 468 12.60 -17.77 0.71
CA TYR A 468 14.01 -18.13 0.95
C TYR A 468 14.71 -17.09 1.85
N LEU A 469 14.30 -15.83 1.76
CA LEU A 469 14.91 -14.71 2.50
C LEU A 469 14.30 -14.49 3.91
N LEU A 470 13.30 -15.29 4.30
CA LEU A 470 12.73 -15.26 5.65
C LEU A 470 13.76 -15.68 6.72
N SER A 471 13.49 -15.32 7.97
CA SER A 471 14.32 -15.72 9.11
C SER A 471 13.39 -16.28 10.20
N PRO A 472 13.27 -17.62 10.34
CA PRO A 472 13.95 -18.68 9.58
C PRO A 472 13.46 -18.81 8.12
N PRO A 473 14.30 -19.32 7.19
CA PRO A 473 13.90 -19.56 5.81
C PRO A 473 12.81 -20.64 5.73
N LEU A 474 11.82 -20.44 4.84
CA LEU A 474 10.67 -21.33 4.74
C LEU A 474 10.34 -21.67 3.27
N PRO A 475 11.28 -22.19 2.48
CA PRO A 475 11.09 -22.37 1.04
C PRO A 475 9.92 -23.31 0.71
N PRO A 476 9.11 -23.04 -0.33
CA PRO A 476 7.96 -23.87 -0.71
C PRO A 476 8.39 -25.11 -1.52
N THR A 477 9.27 -25.94 -0.95
CA THR A 477 9.82 -27.13 -1.58
C THR A 477 8.77 -28.23 -1.80
N ASP A 478 7.75 -28.27 -0.94
CA ASP A 478 6.61 -29.20 -1.05
C ASP A 478 5.83 -29.07 -2.36
N CYS A 479 5.92 -27.91 -3.04
CA CYS A 479 5.29 -27.67 -4.34
C CYS A 479 6.30 -27.36 -5.47
N ALA A 480 7.52 -27.92 -5.39
CA ALA A 480 8.55 -27.77 -6.42
C ALA A 480 8.12 -28.24 -7.81
N ASP A 481 7.17 -29.18 -7.90
CA ASP A 481 6.52 -29.59 -9.15
C ASP A 481 5.73 -28.46 -9.83
N ILE A 482 5.15 -27.55 -9.04
CA ILE A 482 4.32 -26.44 -9.52
C ILE A 482 5.18 -25.29 -10.05
N TRP A 483 6.25 -24.91 -9.33
CA TRP A 483 7.05 -23.74 -9.69
C TRP A 483 8.32 -24.03 -10.50
N GLY A 484 8.84 -25.26 -10.44
CA GLY A 484 10.08 -25.65 -11.12
C GLY A 484 10.05 -25.49 -12.65
N PRO A 485 9.12 -26.14 -13.38
CA PRO A 485 9.07 -26.03 -14.84
C PRO A 485 8.84 -24.60 -15.35
N PRO A 486 7.91 -23.79 -14.79
CA PRO A 486 7.75 -22.39 -15.18
C PRO A 486 8.99 -21.54 -14.92
N LEU A 487 9.73 -21.78 -13.84
CA LEU A 487 10.98 -21.10 -13.50
C LEU A 487 12.05 -21.37 -14.57
N VAL A 488 12.27 -22.64 -14.90
CA VAL A 488 13.24 -23.06 -15.93
C VAL A 488 12.88 -22.44 -17.28
N GLY A 489 11.60 -22.46 -17.66
CA GLY A 489 11.12 -21.82 -18.89
C GLY A 489 11.38 -20.31 -18.93
N ALA A 490 11.10 -19.59 -17.83
CA ALA A 490 11.31 -18.15 -17.74
C ALA A 490 12.79 -17.76 -17.76
N VAL A 491 13.68 -18.54 -17.14
CA VAL A 491 15.13 -18.29 -17.18
C VAL A 491 15.68 -18.47 -18.59
N LYS A 492 15.22 -19.49 -19.33
CA LYS A 492 15.67 -19.81 -20.69
C LYS A 492 15.11 -18.87 -21.77
N ASP A 493 13.96 -18.25 -21.53
CA ASP A 493 13.30 -17.38 -22.50
C ASP A 493 13.99 -16.01 -22.62
N ALA A 494 14.87 -15.90 -23.62
CA ALA A 494 15.58 -14.65 -23.93
C ALA A 494 14.69 -13.57 -24.56
N SER A 495 13.46 -13.89 -24.96
CA SER A 495 12.51 -12.92 -25.52
C SER A 495 11.74 -12.14 -24.45
N LEU A 496 11.80 -12.57 -23.18
CA LEU A 496 11.14 -11.88 -22.08
C LEU A 496 11.85 -10.57 -21.73
N PRO A 497 11.10 -9.46 -21.55
CA PRO A 497 11.65 -8.23 -21.00
C PRO A 497 12.29 -8.45 -19.62
N ASP A 498 13.39 -7.76 -19.37
CA ASP A 498 14.14 -7.78 -18.10
C ASP A 498 13.25 -7.71 -16.83
N PRO A 499 12.26 -6.80 -16.69
CA PRO A 499 11.45 -6.73 -15.47
C PRO A 499 10.57 -7.96 -15.21
N LEU A 500 10.38 -8.83 -16.20
CA LEU A 500 9.63 -10.08 -16.09
C LEU A 500 10.55 -11.30 -15.96
N ARG A 501 11.76 -11.22 -16.54
CA ARG A 501 12.76 -12.29 -16.50
C ARG A 501 13.61 -12.27 -15.23
N LEU A 502 13.97 -11.08 -14.74
CA LEU A 502 14.89 -10.89 -13.62
C LEU A 502 14.49 -11.63 -12.33
N PRO A 503 13.21 -11.65 -11.90
CA PRO A 503 12.78 -12.37 -10.69
C PRO A 503 13.01 -13.88 -10.79
N ALA A 504 12.88 -14.46 -11.99
CA ALA A 504 13.20 -15.85 -12.25
C ALA A 504 14.71 -16.12 -12.12
N VAL A 505 15.54 -15.19 -12.60
CA VAL A 505 17.01 -15.26 -12.49
C VAL A 505 17.45 -15.14 -11.04
N HIS A 506 16.92 -14.17 -10.29
CA HIS A 506 17.22 -13.97 -8.88
C HIS A 506 16.81 -15.19 -8.04
N LEU A 507 15.63 -15.76 -8.30
CA LEU A 507 15.18 -16.97 -7.61
C LEU A 507 16.08 -18.16 -7.91
N ALA A 508 16.41 -18.41 -9.18
CA ALA A 508 17.30 -19.51 -9.54
C ALA A 508 18.73 -19.33 -8.96
N GLN A 509 19.21 -18.07 -8.88
CA GLN A 509 20.48 -17.73 -8.25
C GLN A 509 20.44 -18.06 -6.75
N ALA A 510 19.39 -17.62 -6.05
CA ALA A 510 19.19 -17.87 -4.63
C ALA A 510 19.11 -19.37 -4.29
N ILE A 511 18.38 -20.16 -5.08
CA ILE A 511 18.26 -21.62 -4.87
C ILE A 511 19.64 -22.29 -5.01
N LEU A 512 20.40 -21.97 -6.06
CA LEU A 512 21.72 -22.57 -6.28
C LEU A 512 22.71 -22.25 -5.16
N THR A 513 22.73 -21.00 -4.69
CA THR A 513 23.63 -20.59 -3.60
C THR A 513 23.22 -21.21 -2.27
N ALA A 514 21.92 -21.24 -1.96
CA ALA A 514 21.42 -21.80 -0.70
C ALA A 514 21.62 -23.33 -0.63
N ASP A 515 21.30 -24.05 -1.72
CA ASP A 515 21.50 -25.49 -1.82
C ASP A 515 22.98 -25.88 -1.65
N ALA A 516 23.89 -25.14 -2.30
CA ALA A 516 25.32 -25.38 -2.15
C ALA A 516 25.83 -25.06 -0.74
N ALA A 517 25.36 -23.97 -0.11
CA ALA A 517 25.72 -23.62 1.27
C ALA A 517 25.28 -24.71 2.27
N ALA A 518 24.06 -25.23 2.13
CA ALA A 518 23.56 -26.31 2.96
C ALA A 518 24.38 -27.61 2.79
N LEU A 519 24.67 -28.01 1.55
CA LEU A 519 25.46 -29.22 1.27
C LEU A 519 26.91 -29.10 1.74
N THR A 520 27.55 -27.94 1.54
CA THR A 520 28.93 -27.70 1.98
C THR A 520 29.03 -27.65 3.50
N SER A 521 28.04 -27.07 4.19
CA SER A 521 27.95 -27.11 5.66
C SER A 521 27.88 -28.55 6.19
N LEU A 522 27.05 -29.40 5.58
CA LEU A 522 26.95 -30.82 5.96
C LEU A 522 28.23 -31.60 5.68
N ALA A 523 28.85 -31.40 4.51
CA ALA A 523 30.10 -32.06 4.13
C ALA A 523 31.24 -31.71 5.09
N LEU A 524 31.37 -30.43 5.46
CA LEU A 524 32.34 -29.96 6.44
C LEU A 524 32.04 -30.53 7.84
N SER A 525 30.78 -30.47 8.27
CA SER A 525 30.37 -31.02 9.57
C SER A 525 30.69 -32.51 9.68
N ARG A 526 30.48 -33.29 8.62
CA ARG A 526 30.89 -34.71 8.55
C ARG A 526 32.40 -34.89 8.60
N ALA A 527 33.17 -34.11 7.84
CA ALA A 527 34.63 -34.17 7.82
C ALA A 527 35.22 -33.87 9.22
N PHE A 528 34.71 -32.83 9.89
CA PHE A 528 35.15 -32.46 11.24
C PHE A 528 34.67 -33.44 12.32
N ALA A 529 33.44 -33.96 12.24
CA ALA A 529 32.96 -35.01 13.14
C ALA A 529 33.82 -36.29 13.02
N GLY A 530 34.23 -36.65 11.80
CA GLY A 530 35.17 -37.75 11.55
C GLY A 530 36.55 -37.53 12.17
N ALA A 531 37.04 -36.29 12.20
CA ALA A 531 38.30 -35.92 12.85
C ALA A 531 38.19 -35.87 14.39
N SER A 532 37.08 -35.37 14.92
CA SER A 532 36.80 -35.29 16.37
C SER A 532 36.56 -36.66 16.99
N ALA A 533 35.77 -37.54 16.36
CA ALA A 533 35.52 -38.90 16.84
C ALA A 533 36.80 -39.77 16.91
N ARG A 534 37.87 -39.34 16.24
CA ARG A 534 39.19 -39.98 16.23
C ARG A 534 40.21 -39.29 17.16
N GLY A 535 39.77 -38.34 18.00
CA GLY A 535 40.56 -37.74 19.08
C GLY A 535 41.59 -36.69 18.66
N LEU A 536 41.48 -36.12 17.45
CA LEU A 536 42.47 -35.19 16.89
C LEU A 536 42.14 -33.71 17.12
N VAL A 537 40.97 -33.39 17.68
CA VAL A 537 40.52 -32.03 18.02
C VAL A 537 39.87 -32.06 19.40
N SER A 538 40.28 -31.16 20.32
CA SER A 538 39.74 -31.08 21.68
C SER A 538 38.34 -30.44 21.65
N GLY A 539 37.37 -31.06 22.33
CA GLY A 539 35.93 -30.77 22.21
C GLY A 539 35.43 -29.40 22.71
N SER A 540 36.32 -28.44 22.99
CA SER A 540 35.96 -27.11 23.51
C SER A 540 35.79 -26.03 22.42
N ASP A 541 36.23 -26.27 21.18
CA ASP A 541 36.14 -25.30 20.07
C ASP A 541 35.03 -25.63 19.04
N LEU A 542 34.25 -26.69 19.30
CA LEU A 542 33.32 -27.30 18.34
C LEU A 542 31.86 -27.00 18.70
N GLY A 543 31.46 -25.74 18.55
CA GLY A 543 30.05 -25.37 18.45
C GLY A 543 29.61 -25.26 16.97
N PRO A 544 28.34 -25.50 16.63
CA PRO A 544 27.79 -25.23 15.29
C PRO A 544 27.94 -23.75 14.85
N ALA A 545 28.31 -22.85 15.78
CA ALA A 545 28.65 -21.47 15.53
C ALA A 545 30.06 -21.25 14.91
N CYS A 546 30.96 -22.24 14.92
CA CYS A 546 32.30 -22.09 14.33
C CYS A 546 32.30 -22.25 12.81
N VAL A 547 31.38 -23.05 12.25
CA VAL A 547 31.32 -23.34 10.80
C VAL A 547 31.02 -22.08 9.98
N PRO A 548 30.06 -21.20 10.34
CA PRO A 548 29.87 -19.91 9.68
C PRO A 548 31.06 -18.95 9.87
N SER A 549 31.72 -19.01 11.04
CA SER A 549 32.80 -18.07 11.39
C SER A 549 34.09 -18.26 10.57
N VAL A 550 34.33 -19.46 10.02
CA VAL A 550 35.45 -19.72 9.10
C VAL A 550 35.24 -18.97 7.78
N PHE A 551 33.99 -18.85 7.32
CA PHE A 551 33.65 -18.18 6.07
C PHE A 551 33.73 -16.65 6.16
N SER A 552 33.56 -16.05 7.34
CA SER A 552 33.72 -14.59 7.52
C SER A 552 35.13 -14.15 7.95
N ARG A 553 35.96 -15.04 8.53
CA ARG A 553 37.28 -14.69 9.11
C ARG A 553 38.49 -14.83 8.20
N ALA A 554 38.35 -15.32 6.97
CA ALA A 554 39.47 -15.48 6.05
C ALA A 554 40.08 -14.15 5.51
N LEU A 555 39.59 -12.98 5.96
CA LEU A 555 39.96 -11.66 5.42
C LEU A 555 40.70 -10.71 6.37
N VAL A 556 41.26 -11.18 7.49
CA VAL A 556 42.26 -10.36 8.21
C VAL A 556 43.65 -10.87 7.88
N CYS A 557 44.32 -10.18 6.95
CA CYS A 557 45.76 -10.36 6.73
C CYS A 557 46.52 -9.99 8.03
N PRO A 558 47.50 -10.80 8.47
CA PRO A 558 48.45 -10.36 9.48
C PRO A 558 49.53 -9.53 8.78
N GLY A 559 49.51 -8.22 9.01
CA GLY A 559 50.49 -7.34 8.40
C GLY A 559 50.35 -5.91 8.88
N ASP A 560 50.82 -5.67 10.10
CA ASP A 560 51.50 -4.43 10.51
C ASP A 560 52.24 -4.73 11.81
N ALA A 561 53.35 -5.46 11.68
CA ALA A 561 54.44 -5.44 12.63
C ALA A 561 55.55 -4.61 12.00
N GLU A 562 55.64 -3.34 12.38
CA GLU A 562 56.89 -2.61 12.68
C GLU A 562 56.60 -1.14 12.99
N GLY A 563 57.14 -0.66 14.12
CA GLY A 563 57.07 0.73 14.54
C GLY A 563 57.26 0.87 16.06
N GLY A 564 58.51 0.77 16.51
CA GLY A 564 58.90 0.75 17.91
C GLY A 564 58.66 2.04 18.70
N GLY A 565 58.75 1.91 20.02
CA GLY A 565 58.65 3.01 20.97
C GLY A 565 58.79 2.52 22.42
N GLU A 566 60.04 2.51 22.87
CA GLU A 566 60.61 2.33 24.21
C GLU A 566 59.72 2.52 25.45
N GLY A 567 60.00 1.69 26.47
CA GLY A 567 60.18 2.19 27.84
C GLY A 567 59.21 1.67 28.90
N GLY A 568 59.75 1.02 29.94
CA GLY A 568 59.18 1.09 31.29
C GLY A 568 58.92 -0.23 31.99
N GLU A 569 59.85 -0.57 32.87
CA GLU A 569 59.88 -1.67 33.83
C GLU A 569 58.70 -1.79 34.80
N GLY A 570 58.53 -3.01 35.36
CA GLY A 570 57.92 -3.30 36.66
C GLY A 570 56.53 -3.91 36.58
N GLY A 571 56.18 -5.07 37.16
CA GLY A 571 56.80 -5.91 38.18
C GLY A 571 55.69 -6.48 39.08
N GLY A 572 55.66 -7.81 39.27
CA GLY A 572 54.82 -8.54 40.26
C GLY A 572 53.34 -8.70 39.87
N GLY A 573 52.64 -9.80 40.12
CA GLY A 573 52.85 -10.92 41.04
C GLY A 573 51.54 -11.22 41.78
N GLY A 574 51.08 -12.48 41.74
CA GLY A 574 49.96 -13.02 42.55
C GLY A 574 48.60 -12.94 41.83
N GLY A 575 47.78 -13.98 41.70
CA GLY A 575 47.64 -15.21 42.48
C GLY A 575 46.43 -15.08 43.43
N GLY A 576 45.40 -15.92 43.25
CA GLY A 576 44.44 -16.25 44.32
C GLY A 576 42.96 -16.00 44.04
N ASP A 577 42.28 -17.07 43.60
CA ASP A 577 41.09 -17.70 44.19
C ASP A 577 39.81 -16.93 44.60
N CYS A 578 38.72 -17.37 43.97
CA CYS A 578 37.49 -17.96 44.55
C CYS A 578 36.74 -17.25 45.70
N ARG A 579 35.49 -16.81 45.44
CA ARG A 579 34.22 -17.39 45.98
C ARG A 579 32.99 -16.47 45.78
N GLY A 580 31.96 -17.03 45.13
CA GLY A 580 30.59 -17.19 45.64
C GLY A 580 29.69 -15.98 45.90
N GLY A 581 28.47 -16.02 45.33
CA GLY A 581 27.31 -15.29 45.86
C GLY A 581 26.19 -15.05 44.83
N ASP A 582 25.11 -15.83 44.96
CA ASP A 582 23.84 -15.76 44.22
C ASP A 582 23.15 -14.38 44.24
N GLY A 583 22.32 -14.11 43.22
CA GLY A 583 21.33 -13.01 43.25
C GLY A 583 20.63 -12.73 41.92
N VAL A 584 19.43 -13.30 41.78
CA VAL A 584 18.41 -13.13 40.72
C VAL A 584 18.05 -11.65 40.43
N VAL A 585 17.75 -11.30 39.17
CA VAL A 585 16.50 -10.62 38.68
C VAL A 585 16.69 -10.13 37.23
N ALA A 586 15.67 -10.39 36.42
CA ALA A 586 15.53 -10.07 35.00
C ALA A 586 15.25 -8.59 34.69
N GLY A 587 15.64 -8.16 33.49
CA GLY A 587 15.24 -6.95 32.76
C GLY A 587 16.06 -6.91 31.46
N GLY A 588 15.49 -7.12 30.28
CA GLY A 588 14.47 -6.28 29.65
C GLY A 588 15.20 -5.23 28.81
N VAL A 589 15.55 -5.59 27.56
CA VAL A 589 16.22 -4.67 26.62
C VAL A 589 15.33 -4.46 25.41
N ASP A 590 14.96 -3.20 25.22
CA ASP A 590 14.12 -2.66 24.17
C ASP A 590 14.76 -2.85 22.77
N ALA A 591 13.97 -3.38 21.83
CA ALA A 591 14.30 -3.44 20.41
C ALA A 591 13.62 -2.26 19.69
N SER A 592 14.38 -1.21 19.43
CA SER A 592 14.02 -0.13 18.50
C SER A 592 14.28 -0.57 17.06
N SER A 593 13.23 -0.86 16.30
CA SER A 593 13.29 -1.13 14.86
C SER A 593 13.05 0.15 14.05
N THR A 594 14.12 0.68 13.45
CA THR A 594 14.04 1.72 12.42
C THR A 594 13.57 1.10 11.11
N GLY A 595 12.33 1.41 10.72
CA GLY A 595 11.82 1.20 9.37
C GLY A 595 12.37 2.25 8.40
N GLN A 596 13.00 1.82 7.30
CA GLN A 596 13.34 2.68 6.18
C GLN A 596 12.28 2.56 5.08
N SER A 597 11.56 3.66 4.87
CA SER A 597 10.74 3.90 3.69
C SER A 597 11.63 4.42 2.55
N CYS A 598 11.59 3.78 1.38
CA CYS A 598 12.19 4.33 0.17
C CYS A 598 11.11 5.01 -0.67
N THR A 599 11.13 6.33 -0.69
CA THR A 599 10.42 7.16 -1.67
C THR A 599 11.27 7.28 -2.93
N SER A 600 10.59 7.24 -4.08
CA SER A 600 11.18 7.36 -5.40
C SER A 600 11.45 8.82 -5.77
N SER A 601 12.56 9.06 -6.48
CA SER A 601 12.77 10.25 -7.32
C SER A 601 13.70 9.89 -8.50
N SER A 602 13.14 10.04 -9.69
CA SER A 602 13.74 10.15 -11.04
C SER A 602 14.92 11.15 -11.11
N SER A 603 15.88 11.14 -12.03
CA SER A 603 16.07 10.50 -13.34
C SER A 603 17.48 10.85 -13.86
N SER A 604 18.17 9.93 -14.55
CA SER A 604 18.95 10.26 -15.75
C SER A 604 19.28 9.00 -16.55
N SER A 605 18.99 9.06 -17.83
CA SER A 605 19.12 8.04 -18.87
C SER A 605 20.57 7.69 -19.22
N SER A 606 20.88 6.39 -19.23
CA SER A 606 21.85 5.78 -20.15
C SER A 606 21.56 4.29 -20.30
N SER A 607 21.56 3.85 -21.55
CA SER A 607 21.29 2.50 -22.02
C SER A 607 22.32 1.46 -21.54
N SER A 608 21.84 0.21 -21.36
CA SER A 608 22.51 -1.09 -21.59
C SER A 608 22.65 -2.08 -20.41
N SER A 609 22.00 -3.24 -20.60
CA SER A 609 22.41 -4.60 -20.22
C SER A 609 22.32 -5.08 -18.76
N ILE A 610 21.33 -5.95 -18.46
CA ILE A 610 21.38 -7.22 -17.67
C ILE A 610 22.47 -7.37 -16.56
N SER A 611 22.83 -6.34 -15.80
CA SER A 611 24.04 -6.37 -14.95
C SER A 611 23.83 -6.62 -13.46
N GLU A 612 22.62 -6.55 -12.91
CA GLU A 612 22.44 -6.70 -11.45
C GLU A 612 21.69 -7.99 -11.10
N GLY A 613 22.45 -8.99 -10.64
CA GLY A 613 21.91 -10.18 -9.97
C GLY A 613 21.37 -9.82 -8.58
N LEU A 614 21.00 -10.81 -7.79
CA LEU A 614 20.64 -10.55 -6.38
C LEU A 614 21.85 -9.89 -5.67
N PRO A 615 21.65 -8.87 -4.83
CA PRO A 615 22.75 -8.25 -4.07
C PRO A 615 23.55 -9.28 -3.29
N GLN A 616 24.88 -9.12 -3.26
CA GLN A 616 25.78 -10.13 -2.68
C GLN A 616 25.54 -10.32 -1.18
N ASP A 617 25.26 -9.24 -0.45
CA ASP A 617 24.89 -9.26 0.98
C ASP A 617 23.66 -10.13 1.26
N GLN A 618 22.65 -10.09 0.38
CA GLN A 618 21.47 -10.95 0.51
C GLN A 618 21.80 -12.42 0.22
N LEU A 619 22.70 -12.70 -0.72
CA LEU A 619 23.15 -14.06 -1.03
C LEU A 619 23.99 -14.64 0.09
N ASP A 620 24.88 -13.85 0.68
CA ASP A 620 25.74 -14.27 1.80
C ASP A 620 24.87 -14.56 3.03
N ARG A 621 23.92 -13.67 3.37
CA ARG A 621 22.94 -13.91 4.43
C ARG A 621 22.09 -15.16 4.18
N LEU A 622 21.66 -15.38 2.93
CA LEU A 622 20.90 -16.57 2.57
C LEU A 622 21.75 -17.84 2.74
N ALA A 623 23.01 -17.81 2.32
CA ALA A 623 23.94 -18.93 2.48
C ALA A 623 24.15 -19.26 3.97
N GLU A 624 24.30 -18.25 4.83
CA GLU A 624 24.39 -18.43 6.28
C GLU A 624 23.12 -19.10 6.87
N LEU A 625 21.93 -18.62 6.50
CA LEU A 625 20.66 -19.19 6.96
C LEU A 625 20.49 -20.65 6.48
N ALA A 626 20.81 -20.93 5.22
CA ALA A 626 20.73 -22.28 4.66
C ALA A 626 21.76 -23.24 5.28
N ALA A 627 22.97 -22.76 5.57
CA ALA A 627 23.99 -23.52 6.28
C ALA A 627 23.60 -23.82 7.73
N ALA A 628 22.91 -22.90 8.41
CA ALA A 628 22.39 -23.09 9.77
C ALA A 628 21.25 -24.11 9.82
N GLU A 629 20.42 -24.20 8.78
CA GLU A 629 19.32 -25.16 8.68
C GLU A 629 19.66 -26.41 7.84
N SER A 630 20.95 -26.68 7.62
CA SER A 630 21.39 -27.72 6.68
C SER A 630 20.84 -29.11 6.96
N ASP A 631 20.54 -29.43 8.23
CA ASP A 631 19.96 -30.72 8.65
C ASP A 631 18.55 -30.98 8.09
N ARG A 632 17.77 -29.91 7.91
CA ARG A 632 16.37 -29.97 7.44
C ARG A 632 16.17 -29.33 6.08
N TRP A 633 17.23 -28.76 5.50
CA TRP A 633 17.21 -28.13 4.19
C TRP A 633 16.77 -29.11 3.10
N GLN A 634 15.96 -28.64 2.16
CA GLN A 634 15.49 -29.44 1.04
C GLN A 634 16.00 -28.85 -0.27
N CYS A 635 16.85 -29.61 -0.96
CA CYS A 635 17.44 -29.24 -2.23
C CYS A 635 16.53 -29.58 -3.42
N ALA A 636 16.70 -28.88 -4.55
CA ALA A 636 15.93 -29.14 -5.78
C ALA A 636 16.81 -29.59 -6.97
N PRO A 637 17.26 -30.86 -7.04
CA PRO A 637 18.29 -31.31 -8.00
C PRO A 637 17.89 -31.24 -9.46
N ALA A 638 16.59 -31.38 -9.76
CA ALA A 638 16.06 -31.26 -11.11
C ALA A 638 16.33 -29.86 -11.70
N LEU A 639 16.37 -28.82 -10.86
CA LEU A 639 16.69 -27.45 -11.28
C LEU A 639 18.15 -27.34 -11.74
N TRP A 640 19.09 -27.92 -10.98
CA TRP A 640 20.52 -27.86 -11.28
C TRP A 640 20.82 -28.51 -12.64
N VAL A 641 20.28 -29.70 -12.88
CA VAL A 641 20.45 -30.43 -14.14
C VAL A 641 19.83 -29.67 -15.32
N GLU A 642 18.61 -29.15 -15.16
CA GLU A 642 17.93 -28.41 -16.22
C GLU A 642 18.63 -27.10 -16.61
N LEU A 643 19.17 -26.39 -15.62
CA LEU A 643 19.83 -25.10 -15.85
C LEU A 643 21.31 -25.24 -16.23
N LEU A 644 22.08 -26.11 -15.57
CA LEU A 644 23.54 -26.17 -15.72
C LEU A 644 24.01 -27.25 -16.71
N GLU A 645 23.29 -28.38 -16.84
CA GLU A 645 23.69 -29.45 -17.77
C GLU A 645 22.93 -29.40 -19.11
N ARG A 646 21.61 -29.19 -19.06
CA ARG A 646 20.74 -29.23 -20.26
C ARG A 646 20.63 -27.91 -21.01
N THR A 647 21.25 -26.85 -20.52
CA THR A 647 21.21 -25.52 -21.15
C THR A 647 22.60 -25.08 -21.57
N PRO A 648 22.81 -24.66 -22.82
CA PRO A 648 24.11 -24.16 -23.23
C PRO A 648 24.44 -22.85 -22.49
N PRO A 649 25.69 -22.63 -22.07
CA PRO A 649 26.06 -21.50 -21.19
C PRO A 649 25.84 -20.12 -21.82
N GLN A 650 25.71 -20.05 -23.14
CA GLN A 650 25.39 -18.84 -23.90
C GLN A 650 23.96 -18.31 -23.64
N TRP A 651 23.04 -19.16 -23.18
CA TRP A 651 21.65 -18.77 -22.88
C TRP A 651 21.41 -18.54 -21.39
N LEU A 652 22.41 -18.86 -20.55
CA LEU A 652 22.35 -18.62 -19.11
C LEU A 652 22.63 -17.15 -18.80
N PRO A 653 21.75 -16.50 -18.01
CA PRO A 653 22.02 -15.19 -17.42
C PRO A 653 23.35 -15.14 -16.67
N LYS A 654 24.06 -14.01 -16.79
CA LYS A 654 25.33 -13.75 -16.08
C LYS A 654 25.27 -14.03 -14.57
N PRO A 655 24.20 -13.67 -13.81
CA PRO A 655 24.12 -13.99 -12.38
C PRO A 655 24.18 -15.50 -12.08
N LEU A 656 23.61 -16.35 -12.95
CA LEU A 656 23.65 -17.80 -12.76
C LEU A 656 25.02 -18.38 -13.07
N LEU A 657 25.74 -17.82 -14.05
CA LEU A 657 27.13 -18.19 -14.29
C LEU A 657 28.04 -17.84 -13.10
N ARG A 658 27.80 -16.68 -12.47
CA ARG A 658 28.50 -16.27 -11.24
C ARG A 658 28.20 -17.22 -10.08
N ALA A 659 26.93 -17.58 -9.88
CA ALA A 659 26.56 -18.57 -8.87
C ALA A 659 27.23 -19.92 -9.15
N ALA A 660 27.26 -20.40 -10.40
CA ALA A 660 27.94 -21.65 -10.74
C ALA A 660 29.44 -21.63 -10.38
N VAL A 661 30.16 -20.53 -10.66
CA VAL A 661 31.56 -20.37 -10.26
C VAL A 661 31.71 -20.35 -8.74
N TRP A 662 30.84 -19.62 -8.04
CA TRP A 662 30.83 -19.56 -6.57
C TRP A 662 30.63 -20.95 -5.97
N VAL A 663 29.64 -21.72 -6.46
CA VAL A 663 29.37 -23.09 -6.03
C VAL A 663 30.57 -24.00 -6.27
N ALA A 664 31.22 -23.91 -7.43
CA ALA A 664 32.40 -24.71 -7.75
C ALA A 664 33.54 -24.51 -6.75
N GLY A 665 33.85 -23.24 -6.42
CA GLY A 665 34.89 -22.92 -5.44
C GLY A 665 34.59 -23.46 -4.04
N HIS A 666 33.32 -23.44 -3.62
CA HIS A 666 32.91 -23.95 -2.30
C HIS A 666 32.98 -25.48 -2.20
N PHE A 667 32.74 -26.21 -3.29
CA PHE A 667 32.96 -27.66 -3.31
C PHE A 667 34.45 -28.03 -3.37
N CYS A 668 35.31 -27.23 -4.03
CA CYS A 668 36.77 -27.42 -3.97
C CYS A 668 37.29 -27.24 -2.53
N LEU A 669 36.77 -26.25 -1.81
CA LEU A 669 37.05 -26.05 -0.39
C LEU A 669 36.68 -27.26 0.47
N SER A 670 35.45 -27.76 0.34
CA SER A 670 34.99 -28.90 1.14
C SER A 670 35.76 -30.18 0.80
N ALA A 671 36.09 -30.40 -0.47
CA ALA A 671 36.93 -31.52 -0.91
C ALA A 671 38.37 -31.41 -0.36
N SER A 672 38.96 -30.21 -0.38
CA SER A 672 40.29 -29.97 0.19
C SER A 672 40.30 -30.11 1.72
N ALA A 673 39.26 -29.66 2.42
CA ALA A 673 39.11 -29.83 3.86
C ALA A 673 38.96 -31.32 4.23
N ALA A 674 38.17 -32.07 3.46
CA ALA A 674 38.04 -33.52 3.61
C ALA A 674 39.37 -34.24 3.31
N ALA A 675 40.11 -33.81 2.27
CA ALA A 675 41.42 -34.35 1.93
C ALA A 675 42.48 -34.04 2.99
N ALA A 676 42.48 -32.83 3.56
CA ALA A 676 43.36 -32.46 4.67
C ALA A 676 43.03 -33.26 5.94
N ALA A 677 41.75 -33.40 6.28
CA ALA A 677 41.30 -34.27 7.37
C ALA A 677 41.71 -35.73 7.12
N ALA A 678 41.65 -36.21 5.88
CA ALA A 678 42.09 -37.55 5.49
C ALA A 678 43.63 -37.72 5.53
N ALA A 679 44.39 -36.72 5.06
CA ALA A 679 45.86 -36.72 5.02
C ALA A 679 46.48 -36.71 6.43
N VAL A 680 45.81 -36.09 7.40
CA VAL A 680 46.19 -36.17 8.83
C VAL A 680 45.89 -37.57 9.41
N THR A 681 45.04 -38.38 8.77
CA THR A 681 44.51 -39.64 9.34
C THR A 681 45.17 -40.95 8.86
N SER A 682 46.12 -40.98 7.91
CA SER A 682 46.93 -42.20 7.72
C SER A 682 48.24 -42.04 6.93
N ALA A 683 49.33 -42.52 7.53
CA ALA A 683 50.27 -43.37 6.80
C ALA A 683 49.58 -44.74 6.62
N GLY A 684 48.90 -44.97 5.49
CA GLY A 684 48.54 -46.34 5.07
C GLY A 684 47.12 -46.61 4.56
N SER A 685 46.18 -45.67 4.57
CA SER A 685 44.93 -45.83 3.81
C SER A 685 44.96 -44.94 2.58
N LYS A 686 44.82 -45.57 1.41
CA LYS A 686 44.70 -44.89 0.12
C LYS A 686 43.72 -43.71 0.25
N PRO A 687 44.01 -42.54 -0.35
CA PRO A 687 42.99 -41.50 -0.47
C PRO A 687 41.76 -42.17 -1.05
N LEU A 688 40.57 -41.82 -0.55
CA LEU A 688 39.32 -42.23 -1.16
C LEU A 688 39.33 -41.66 -2.57
N VAL A 689 39.91 -42.42 -3.50
CA VAL A 689 40.02 -42.01 -4.88
C VAL A 689 38.58 -41.87 -5.33
N THR A 690 38.20 -40.67 -5.70
CA THR A 690 37.04 -40.29 -6.49
C THR A 690 37.06 -40.93 -7.89
N SER A 691 37.70 -42.10 -8.04
CA SER A 691 37.78 -42.82 -9.30
C SER A 691 36.71 -43.90 -9.35
N SER A 692 35.75 -43.66 -10.24
CA SER A 692 35.21 -44.65 -11.16
C SER A 692 33.83 -45.28 -10.88
N LEU A 693 33.18 -45.05 -9.74
CA LEU A 693 31.79 -45.51 -9.52
C LEU A 693 30.72 -44.40 -9.58
N ALA A 694 31.08 -43.14 -9.33
CA ALA A 694 30.15 -42.00 -9.48
C ALA A 694 30.00 -41.51 -10.94
N VAL A 695 30.99 -41.78 -11.79
CA VAL A 695 31.00 -41.39 -13.22
C VAL A 695 30.20 -42.37 -14.08
N THR A 696 30.05 -43.64 -13.65
CA THR A 696 29.47 -44.71 -14.48
C THR A 696 27.98 -44.99 -14.23
N SER A 697 27.40 -44.53 -13.11
CA SER A 697 25.94 -44.55 -12.86
C SER A 697 25.23 -43.25 -13.29
N SER A 698 26.00 -42.25 -13.74
CA SER A 698 25.60 -40.84 -13.88
C SER A 698 24.49 -40.58 -14.89
N ALA A 699 24.55 -41.11 -16.12
CA ALA A 699 23.60 -40.75 -17.17
C ALA A 699 22.16 -41.20 -16.85
N VAL A 700 22.01 -42.36 -16.19
CA VAL A 700 20.71 -42.93 -15.80
C VAL A 700 20.06 -42.10 -14.70
N VAL A 701 20.83 -41.69 -13.69
CA VAL A 701 20.35 -40.81 -12.61
C VAL A 701 19.98 -39.42 -13.15
N THR A 702 20.79 -38.84 -14.04
CA THR A 702 20.46 -37.58 -14.70
C THR A 702 19.21 -37.69 -15.58
N ALA A 703 19.05 -38.79 -16.31
CA ALA A 703 17.87 -39.04 -17.13
C ALA A 703 16.60 -39.24 -16.26
N ALA A 704 16.77 -39.79 -15.05
CA ALA A 704 15.68 -39.96 -14.09
C ALA A 704 15.28 -38.66 -13.39
N LEU A 705 16.18 -37.67 -13.32
CA LEU A 705 15.92 -36.31 -12.80
C LEU A 705 15.20 -35.46 -13.86
N HIS A 706 13.88 -35.51 -13.81
CA HIS A 706 12.95 -34.63 -14.50
C HIS A 706 11.86 -34.21 -13.52
N TRP A 707 11.23 -33.06 -13.75
CA TRP A 707 10.11 -32.62 -12.93
C TRP A 707 8.97 -33.64 -12.98
N ARG A 708 8.61 -34.22 -11.83
CA ARG A 708 7.50 -35.17 -11.71
C ARG A 708 6.32 -34.51 -11.03
N LEU A 709 5.12 -34.69 -11.56
CA LEU A 709 3.90 -34.28 -10.85
C LEU A 709 3.66 -35.23 -9.68
N ALA A 710 3.41 -34.68 -8.48
CA ALA A 710 3.01 -35.50 -7.35
C ALA A 710 1.63 -36.16 -7.63
N PRO A 711 1.48 -37.48 -7.43
CA PRO A 711 0.19 -38.13 -7.58
C PRO A 711 -0.74 -37.64 -6.45
N GLY A 712 -1.70 -36.78 -6.78
CA GLY A 712 -2.67 -36.23 -5.83
C GLY A 712 -2.80 -34.70 -5.79
N ALA A 713 -2.06 -33.95 -6.62
CA ALA A 713 -2.09 -32.47 -6.67
C ALA A 713 -3.44 -31.84 -7.11
N GLY A 714 -4.53 -32.62 -7.20
CA GLY A 714 -5.87 -32.17 -7.61
C GLY A 714 -6.89 -32.01 -6.48
N GLY A 715 -6.57 -32.35 -5.22
CA GLY A 715 -7.51 -32.26 -4.11
C GLY A 715 -6.99 -31.41 -2.97
N GLY A 716 -7.63 -30.28 -2.69
CA GLY A 716 -7.38 -29.43 -1.52
C GLY A 716 -7.82 -30.07 -0.18
N GLY A 717 -7.58 -31.37 -0.01
CA GLY A 717 -7.90 -32.12 1.20
C GLY A 717 -6.66 -32.43 2.01
N ARG A 718 -6.80 -32.40 3.35
CA ARG A 718 -5.83 -32.92 4.32
C ARG A 718 -5.38 -34.33 3.92
N GLY A 719 -4.22 -34.44 3.30
CA GLY A 719 -3.53 -35.69 3.00
C GLY A 719 -2.08 -35.54 3.43
N ALA A 720 -1.60 -36.50 4.20
CA ALA A 720 -0.32 -36.52 4.89
C ALA A 720 0.88 -36.04 4.06
N LYS A 721 1.91 -35.53 4.75
CA LYS A 721 3.27 -35.21 4.25
C LYS A 721 3.89 -36.40 3.51
N ALA A 722 3.46 -36.66 2.28
CA ALA A 722 4.22 -37.43 1.31
C ALA A 722 5.24 -36.44 0.74
N GLY A 723 6.52 -36.62 1.07
CA GLY A 723 7.59 -35.72 0.64
C GLY A 723 7.54 -35.46 -0.87
N CYS A 724 7.78 -34.21 -1.26
CA CYS A 724 7.81 -33.84 -2.68
C CYS A 724 8.93 -34.59 -3.39
N VAL A 725 8.62 -35.35 -4.44
CA VAL A 725 9.62 -36.16 -5.18
C VAL A 725 10.71 -35.27 -5.83
N ASN A 726 10.44 -33.98 -6.02
CA ASN A 726 11.38 -33.04 -6.64
C ASN A 726 12.24 -32.28 -5.62
N ALA A 727 12.00 -32.47 -4.31
CA ALA A 727 12.77 -31.84 -3.24
C ALA A 727 13.33 -32.90 -2.30
N VAL A 728 14.64 -32.89 -2.07
CA VAL A 728 15.35 -33.93 -1.33
C VAL A 728 16.02 -33.34 -0.10
N VAL A 729 15.82 -33.95 1.06
CA VAL A 729 16.44 -33.51 2.31
C VAL A 729 17.97 -33.66 2.20
N ALA A 730 18.69 -32.55 2.38
CA ALA A 730 20.13 -32.46 2.19
C ALA A 730 20.89 -33.44 3.09
N ALA A 731 20.56 -33.50 4.38
CA ALA A 731 21.24 -34.38 5.34
C ALA A 731 21.13 -35.88 5.01
N ALA A 732 20.01 -36.29 4.41
CA ALA A 732 19.71 -37.69 4.10
C ALA A 732 20.46 -38.22 2.87
N HIS A 733 20.77 -37.33 1.91
CA HIS A 733 21.35 -37.70 0.61
C HIS A 733 22.51 -36.78 0.21
N GLU A 734 23.28 -36.28 1.19
CA GLU A 734 24.29 -35.26 0.95
C GLU A 734 25.35 -35.71 -0.05
N GLU A 735 25.88 -36.94 0.08
CA GLU A 735 26.91 -37.45 -0.84
C GLU A 735 26.41 -37.49 -2.29
N GLU A 736 25.19 -38.00 -2.52
CA GLU A 736 24.62 -38.05 -3.86
C GLU A 736 24.31 -36.66 -4.41
N LEU A 737 23.75 -35.77 -3.57
CA LEU A 737 23.39 -34.41 -3.96
C LEU A 737 24.62 -33.55 -4.26
N SER A 738 25.66 -33.63 -3.43
CA SER A 738 26.95 -32.95 -3.62
C SER A 738 27.59 -33.38 -4.95
N VAL A 739 27.59 -34.68 -5.26
CA VAL A 739 28.11 -35.20 -6.54
C VAL A 739 27.29 -34.69 -7.74
N ILE A 740 25.96 -34.71 -7.66
CA ILE A 740 25.10 -34.24 -8.75
C ILE A 740 25.31 -32.74 -9.01
N LEU A 741 25.35 -31.92 -7.96
CA LEU A 741 25.54 -30.48 -8.09
C LEU A 741 26.95 -30.15 -8.60
N GLN A 742 27.99 -30.77 -8.03
CA GLN A 742 29.37 -30.60 -8.47
C GLN A 742 29.55 -30.98 -9.94
N ARG A 743 28.97 -32.11 -10.38
CA ARG A 743 29.00 -32.53 -11.80
C ARG A 743 28.27 -31.54 -12.70
N SER A 744 27.10 -31.07 -12.27
CA SER A 744 26.29 -30.10 -13.05
C SER A 744 27.05 -28.80 -13.28
N VAL A 745 27.69 -28.29 -12.22
CA VAL A 745 28.52 -27.09 -12.27
C VAL A 745 29.77 -27.33 -13.12
N SER A 746 30.45 -28.46 -12.94
CA SER A 746 31.66 -28.81 -13.70
C SER A 746 31.39 -28.93 -15.20
N SER A 747 30.27 -29.57 -15.57
CA SER A 747 29.80 -29.64 -16.96
C SER A 747 29.59 -28.25 -17.57
N CYS A 748 28.93 -27.34 -16.83
CA CYS A 748 28.73 -25.96 -17.25
C CYS A 748 30.07 -25.22 -17.44
N LEU A 749 31.00 -25.33 -16.49
CA LEU A 749 32.32 -24.68 -16.57
C LEU A 749 33.19 -25.23 -17.71
N VAL A 750 33.17 -26.54 -17.94
CA VAL A 750 33.87 -27.19 -19.07
C VAL A 750 33.32 -26.67 -20.41
N GLN A 751 32.01 -26.51 -20.55
CA GLN A 751 31.40 -25.94 -21.76
C GLN A 751 31.80 -24.47 -21.99
N ILE A 752 32.02 -23.70 -20.91
CA ILE A 752 32.53 -22.31 -21.01
C ILE A 752 33.99 -22.29 -21.46
N ARG A 753 34.83 -23.18 -20.91
CA ARG A 753 36.27 -23.31 -21.23
C ARG A 753 36.47 -23.81 -22.66
N GLY A 754 35.81 -24.91 -23.05
CA GLY A 754 35.93 -25.53 -24.37
C GLY A 754 35.46 -24.65 -25.54
N ALA A 755 34.59 -23.66 -25.27
CA ALA A 755 34.11 -22.73 -26.27
C ALA A 755 34.90 -21.40 -26.35
N ASN A 756 35.98 -21.22 -25.57
CA ASN A 756 36.69 -19.94 -25.40
C ASN A 756 35.78 -18.77 -25.01
N ARG A 757 34.75 -19.05 -24.19
CA ARG A 757 33.68 -18.10 -23.84
C ARG A 757 33.88 -17.43 -22.48
N LEU A 758 35.12 -17.33 -22.01
CA LEU A 758 35.46 -16.65 -20.75
C LEU A 758 34.96 -15.20 -20.71
N LYS A 759 34.77 -14.55 -21.86
CA LYS A 759 34.15 -13.21 -21.97
C LYS A 759 32.71 -13.13 -21.44
N LEU A 760 32.02 -14.26 -21.27
CA LEU A 760 30.68 -14.32 -20.68
C LEU A 760 30.69 -14.13 -19.16
N LEU A 761 31.83 -14.43 -18.51
CA LEU A 761 32.03 -14.18 -17.09
C LEU A 761 32.36 -12.69 -16.90
N THR A 762 31.38 -11.92 -16.43
CA THR A 762 31.64 -10.57 -15.93
C THR A 762 32.30 -10.67 -14.57
N TRP A 763 33.51 -10.16 -14.46
CA TRP A 763 34.26 -10.09 -13.21
C TRP A 763 33.48 -9.31 -12.15
N HIS A 764 33.46 -9.85 -10.94
CA HIS A 764 32.89 -9.22 -9.76
C HIS A 764 33.79 -9.57 -8.57
N ALA A 765 33.96 -8.66 -7.61
CA ALA A 765 34.87 -8.85 -6.48
C ALA A 765 34.57 -10.12 -5.67
N SER A 766 33.28 -10.49 -5.54
CA SER A 766 32.83 -11.71 -4.86
C SER A 766 33.22 -13.03 -5.53
N LEU A 767 33.81 -13.01 -6.73
CA LEU A 767 34.32 -14.20 -7.41
C LEU A 767 35.82 -14.43 -7.15
N ALA A 768 36.52 -13.48 -6.51
CA ALA A 768 37.97 -13.59 -6.30
C ALA A 768 38.33 -14.84 -5.49
N GLU A 769 37.65 -15.05 -4.36
CA GLU A 769 37.89 -16.18 -3.46
C GLU A 769 37.54 -17.55 -4.10
N PRO A 770 36.34 -17.78 -4.66
CA PRO A 770 36.03 -19.02 -5.36
C PRO A 770 36.99 -19.36 -6.51
N LEU A 771 37.48 -18.34 -7.24
CA LEU A 771 38.44 -18.52 -8.32
C LEU A 771 39.83 -18.87 -7.80
N ILE A 772 40.26 -18.29 -6.68
CA ILE A 772 41.51 -18.69 -6.02
C ILE A 772 41.45 -20.17 -5.64
N PHE A 773 40.34 -20.63 -5.06
CA PHE A 773 40.19 -22.06 -4.70
C PHE A 773 40.19 -22.99 -5.92
N LEU A 774 39.52 -22.61 -7.00
CA LEU A 774 39.56 -23.36 -8.26
C LEU A 774 40.98 -23.42 -8.86
N LEU A 775 41.74 -22.33 -8.74
CA LEU A 775 43.13 -22.28 -9.21
C LEU A 775 44.06 -23.13 -8.33
N VAL A 776 43.88 -23.11 -7.01
CA VAL A 776 44.69 -23.91 -6.07
C VAL A 776 44.45 -25.41 -6.24
N ASP A 777 43.20 -25.83 -6.46
CA ASP A 777 42.86 -27.24 -6.72
C ASP A 777 43.50 -27.75 -8.03
N SER A 778 43.53 -26.91 -9.07
CA SER A 778 44.20 -27.23 -10.35
C SER A 778 45.72 -27.39 -10.26
N GLN A 779 46.35 -26.92 -9.17
CA GLN A 779 47.79 -27.09 -8.91
C GLN A 779 48.08 -28.34 -8.05
N LEU A 780 47.10 -28.85 -7.31
CA LEU A 780 47.22 -30.02 -6.42
C LEU A 780 46.77 -31.33 -7.08
N GLY A 781 45.90 -31.28 -8.09
CA GLY A 781 45.58 -32.39 -8.98
C GLY A 781 46.31 -32.27 -10.32
N HIS A 782 47.03 -33.33 -10.75
CA HIS A 782 47.78 -33.41 -12.00
C HIS A 782 47.17 -32.61 -13.18
N GLY A 783 48.02 -31.82 -13.84
CA GLY A 783 47.63 -30.77 -14.78
C GLY A 783 46.65 -31.14 -15.90
N SER A 784 45.63 -30.28 -16.07
CA SER A 784 45.01 -29.89 -17.35
C SER A 784 44.22 -28.59 -17.27
#